data_AF-A0A2N0VBF7-F1
#
_entry.id   AF-A0A2N0VBF7-F1
#
_cell.length_a   1.000
_cell.length_b   1.000
_cell.length_c   1.000
_cell.angle_alpha   90.00
_cell.angle_beta   90.00
_cell.angle_gamma   90.00
#
_symmetry.space_group_name_H-M   'P 1'
#
loop_
_entity.id
_entity.type
_entity.pdbx_description
1 polymer ?
#
loop_
_entity_poly.entity_id
_entity_poly.type
_entity_poly.pdbx_seq_one_letter_code
_entity_poly.pdbx_strand_id
1 'polypeptide(L)'
;MKKQLKIPLAFVAAIALGYALTPKPEAPFTGHGNVDALSKVYERWKSAHEQQGNLEVLRVGLGFSRAQSRQFTVANGEAALNLVNGQLRVAVSGLSNQEEYDVWLLDNHKSGNNLNDKAVKIGPLSAHENKHLLTTQLDRDRFTGFTMDAVAIAKAGETPQTGGLLFGSPSLLQRLYYTERYWPAATIGSVTTEKNARPAQAAFEFLLPKTAQAAVTASAATSPEQLTQLIAAGQQLFTEQTFNGNGRTCATCHRPDNNHTIDPSYIAKLPKTDPLFVAETNPVLADLEKPALLRQFGLFVANVDGFDRPPVLRSSSHLLGIANTLTFEKTINPGYGNGEFTQDTDYFNAHDPEAQQSGTHTHAIGWSGDGAPDGGSLRDFAKGAIKQHLPKTLIRAENIDFRMPTEAELDALEAYMLSLGRSEEINLANMYFKSPLVQNGLFLFNTKNNPKLADGTVLFGTTGNCNGCHSNAGGISSTTNANPTRDTGVERMRDQLHHLADPDLAYDGGFGQTLQTDCGPNFNETCYSDGSVAPAGTTTRPAGHHGLNRFNTPSLIEAADTAPFFHNNSVTTLEETVAFYSSDAFNSSPGAFTSSKANRQGKLDSSQVIAVALFLRSINVLENIRSSNLLDQKAMALSGDQSVKTLKLAIADTQDAIDVLKEAVINPYPDALDKLQQALYYETQATNKLYPNRTTLMQNAINLKNQARSMIVSGG
;
A
#
# COMPACT_ATOMS: atom_id res chain seq x y z
N MET A 1 -66.93 -30.26 6.30
CA MET A 1 -66.50 -29.63 7.57
C MET A 1 -65.16 -28.92 7.37
N LYS A 2 -65.15 -27.59 7.22
CA LYS A 2 -63.92 -26.78 7.14
C LYS A 2 -63.53 -26.35 8.57
N LYS A 3 -62.43 -26.87 9.12
CA LYS A 3 -61.85 -26.39 10.39
C LYS A 3 -60.97 -25.18 10.08
N GLN A 4 -61.37 -23.99 10.54
CA GLN A 4 -60.51 -22.81 10.58
C GLN A 4 -59.43 -23.01 11.64
N LEU A 5 -58.16 -23.01 11.22
CA LEU A 5 -57.02 -22.91 12.13
C LEU A 5 -56.96 -21.46 12.64
N LYS A 6 -57.34 -21.22 13.90
CA LYS A 6 -57.07 -19.96 14.59
C LYS A 6 -55.64 -20.03 15.13
N ILE A 7 -54.69 -19.43 14.43
CA ILE A 7 -53.36 -19.17 14.99
C ILE A 7 -53.53 -18.01 16.00
N PRO A 8 -53.19 -18.20 17.29
CA PRO A 8 -53.38 -17.17 18.28
C PRO A 8 -52.44 -15.98 18.00
N LEU A 9 -52.99 -14.77 18.00
CA LEU A 9 -52.30 -13.50 17.78
C LEU A 9 -51.01 -13.36 18.63
N ALA A 10 -50.98 -14.01 19.79
CA ALA A 10 -49.84 -14.05 20.70
C ALA A 10 -48.59 -14.74 20.11
N PHE A 11 -48.75 -15.71 19.20
CA PHE A 11 -47.61 -16.42 18.60
C PHE A 11 -46.95 -15.58 17.49
N VAL A 12 -47.75 -14.82 16.73
CA VAL A 12 -47.23 -13.85 15.74
C VAL A 12 -46.57 -12.68 16.44
N ALA A 13 -47.15 -12.20 17.56
CA ALA A 13 -46.55 -11.16 18.38
C ALA A 13 -45.22 -11.61 19.03
N ALA A 14 -45.12 -12.85 19.51
CA ALA A 14 -43.89 -13.38 20.11
C ALA A 14 -42.76 -13.59 19.07
N ILE A 15 -43.09 -13.98 17.84
CA ILE A 15 -42.11 -14.08 16.74
C ILE A 15 -41.67 -12.68 16.28
N ALA A 16 -42.60 -11.71 16.22
CA ALA A 16 -42.28 -10.31 15.91
C ALA A 16 -41.44 -9.64 17.02
N LEU A 17 -41.71 -9.94 18.30
CA LEU A 17 -40.89 -9.49 19.43
C LEU A 17 -39.52 -10.18 19.44
N GLY A 18 -39.47 -11.48 19.10
CA GLY A 18 -38.22 -12.23 18.94
C GLY A 18 -37.31 -11.67 17.84
N TYR A 19 -37.88 -11.29 16.69
CA TYR A 19 -37.15 -10.60 15.61
C TYR A 19 -36.77 -9.16 15.96
N ALA A 20 -37.53 -8.47 16.82
CA ALA A 20 -37.20 -7.13 17.31
C ALA A 20 -36.14 -7.14 18.43
N LEU A 21 -35.95 -8.28 19.12
CA LEU A 21 -35.03 -8.47 20.24
C LEU A 21 -33.74 -9.21 19.88
N THR A 22 -33.61 -9.77 18.67
CA THR A 22 -32.30 -10.19 18.17
C THR A 22 -31.46 -8.94 17.94
N PRO A 23 -30.35 -8.72 18.68
CA PRO A 23 -29.48 -7.59 18.41
C PRO A 23 -29.05 -7.70 16.95
N LYS A 24 -29.26 -6.62 16.18
CA LYS A 24 -28.69 -6.53 14.82
C LYS A 24 -27.20 -6.85 14.93
N PRO A 25 -26.64 -7.70 14.05
CA PRO A 25 -25.20 -7.91 14.01
C PRO A 25 -24.52 -6.55 13.95
N GLU A 26 -23.62 -6.28 14.90
CA GLU A 26 -22.88 -5.02 14.92
C GLU A 26 -22.01 -4.96 13.65
N ALA A 27 -22.05 -3.84 12.93
CA ALA A 27 -21.28 -3.73 11.69
C ALA A 27 -19.78 -3.81 12.02
N PRO A 28 -18.95 -4.48 11.21
CA PRO A 28 -17.52 -4.63 11.50
C PRO A 28 -16.81 -3.27 11.60
N PHE A 29 -15.90 -3.12 12.57
CA PHE A 29 -15.10 -1.91 12.71
C PHE A 29 -13.95 -1.92 11.68
N THR A 30 -13.99 -0.99 10.72
CA THR A 30 -12.96 -0.89 9.66
C THR A 30 -11.96 0.25 9.88
N GLY A 31 -12.12 1.05 10.93
CA GLY A 31 -11.38 2.30 11.12
C GLY A 31 -11.44 3.20 9.88
N HIS A 32 -10.27 3.68 9.43
CA HIS A 32 -10.11 4.45 8.20
C HIS A 32 -10.46 3.68 6.91
N GLY A 33 -10.48 2.34 6.94
CA GLY A 33 -10.67 1.53 5.74
C GLY A 33 -12.02 1.76 5.07
N ASN A 34 -12.01 2.03 3.77
CA ASN A 34 -13.19 2.38 2.97
C ASN A 34 -13.52 1.29 1.95
N VAL A 35 -14.72 0.71 2.09
CA VAL A 35 -15.23 -0.34 1.22
C VAL A 35 -15.34 0.12 -0.23
N ASP A 36 -15.78 1.37 -0.46
CA ASP A 36 -15.90 1.92 -1.81
C ASP A 36 -14.53 2.08 -2.48
N ALA A 37 -13.49 2.41 -1.69
CA ALA A 37 -12.13 2.53 -2.20
C ALA A 37 -11.58 1.17 -2.65
N LEU A 38 -11.70 0.15 -1.79
CA LEU A 38 -11.29 -1.22 -2.15
C LEU A 38 -12.11 -1.76 -3.32
N SER A 39 -13.41 -1.48 -3.37
CA SER A 39 -14.28 -1.87 -4.47
C SER A 39 -13.82 -1.26 -5.80
N LYS A 40 -13.47 0.02 -5.82
CA LYS A 40 -12.93 0.68 -7.03
C LYS A 40 -11.58 0.10 -7.45
N VAL A 41 -10.70 -0.22 -6.50
CA VAL A 41 -9.41 -0.90 -6.79
C VAL A 41 -9.68 -2.26 -7.45
N TYR A 42 -10.59 -3.04 -6.87
CA TYR A 42 -10.97 -4.34 -7.39
C TYR A 42 -11.61 -4.24 -8.78
N GLU A 43 -12.54 -3.31 -9.01
CA GLU A 43 -13.19 -3.13 -10.32
C GLU A 43 -12.21 -2.67 -11.42
N ARG A 44 -11.23 -1.83 -11.09
CA ARG A 44 -10.15 -1.46 -12.03
C ARG A 44 -9.30 -2.66 -12.40
N TRP A 45 -8.88 -3.44 -11.41
CA TRP A 45 -8.11 -4.66 -11.63
C TRP A 45 -8.91 -5.68 -12.44
N LYS A 46 -10.17 -5.90 -12.09
CA LYS A 46 -11.11 -6.81 -12.77
C LYS A 46 -11.28 -6.43 -14.23
N SER A 47 -11.52 -5.16 -14.52
CA SER A 47 -11.65 -4.65 -15.88
C SER A 47 -10.38 -4.91 -16.70
N ALA A 48 -9.20 -4.68 -16.11
CA ALA A 48 -7.92 -4.96 -16.78
C ALA A 48 -7.69 -6.47 -17.00
N HIS A 49 -8.02 -7.29 -16.00
CA HIS A 49 -7.92 -8.75 -16.08
C HIS A 49 -8.85 -9.32 -17.16
N GLU A 50 -10.09 -8.83 -17.23
CA GLU A 50 -11.08 -9.30 -18.21
C GLU A 50 -10.71 -8.99 -19.65
N GLN A 51 -9.98 -7.89 -19.88
CA GLN A 51 -9.47 -7.52 -21.20
C GLN A 51 -8.34 -8.44 -21.70
N GLN A 52 -7.61 -9.10 -20.81
CA GLN A 52 -6.53 -10.03 -21.18
C GLN A 52 -7.05 -11.37 -21.73
N GLY A 53 -8.33 -11.72 -21.48
CA GLY A 53 -8.95 -12.97 -21.90
C GLY A 53 -8.49 -14.20 -21.08
N ASN A 54 -8.92 -15.40 -21.48
CA ASN A 54 -8.64 -16.68 -20.78
C ASN A 54 -9.04 -16.67 -19.29
N LEU A 55 -10.23 -16.15 -19.02
CA LEU A 55 -10.71 -15.88 -17.66
C LEU A 55 -10.73 -17.16 -16.83
N GLU A 56 -10.94 -18.32 -17.45
CA GLU A 56 -11.00 -19.63 -16.79
C GLU A 56 -9.65 -20.13 -16.25
N VAL A 57 -8.55 -19.43 -16.53
CA VAL A 57 -7.20 -19.84 -16.16
C VAL A 57 -6.66 -18.96 -15.02
N LEU A 58 -6.66 -19.51 -13.82
CA LEU A 58 -5.92 -18.93 -12.71
C LEU A 58 -4.42 -19.11 -12.93
N ARG A 59 -3.67 -18.01 -12.91
CA ARG A 59 -2.22 -17.99 -13.02
C ARG A 59 -1.60 -17.60 -11.69
N VAL A 60 -0.63 -18.40 -11.26
CA VAL A 60 0.15 -18.21 -10.03
C VAL A 60 1.61 -18.32 -10.45
N GLY A 61 2.42 -17.28 -10.28
CA GLY A 61 3.85 -17.46 -10.51
C GLY A 61 4.46 -18.33 -9.42
N LEU A 62 5.69 -18.77 -9.64
CA LEU A 62 6.42 -19.66 -8.73
C LEU A 62 7.84 -19.17 -8.57
N GLY A 63 8.33 -19.11 -7.35
CA GLY A 63 9.76 -19.01 -7.14
C GLY A 63 10.21 -19.02 -5.68
N PHE A 64 11.44 -18.58 -5.45
CA PHE A 64 12.09 -18.69 -4.15
C PHE A 64 11.39 -17.81 -3.10
N SER A 65 10.88 -18.44 -2.05
CA SER A 65 10.36 -17.74 -0.87
C SER A 65 11.39 -17.82 0.25
N ARG A 66 11.81 -16.68 0.80
CA ARG A 66 12.71 -16.67 1.97
C ARG A 66 12.10 -17.34 3.20
N ALA A 67 10.76 -17.42 3.27
CA ALA A 67 10.04 -18.04 4.38
C ALA A 67 9.79 -19.54 4.16
N GLN A 68 9.45 -19.94 2.92
CA GLN A 68 8.95 -21.29 2.64
C GLN A 68 10.01 -22.20 2.02
N SER A 69 10.94 -21.66 1.22
CA SER A 69 11.96 -22.45 0.52
C SER A 69 13.07 -22.92 1.45
N ARG A 70 13.56 -24.14 1.23
CA ARG A 70 14.61 -24.79 2.03
C ARG A 70 16.00 -24.62 1.44
N GLN A 71 16.08 -24.24 0.18
CA GLN A 71 17.32 -23.96 -0.52
C GLN A 71 17.11 -22.78 -1.45
N PHE A 72 18.07 -21.85 -1.45
CA PHE A 72 18.07 -20.76 -2.42
C PHE A 72 18.21 -21.28 -3.84
N THR A 73 17.46 -20.69 -4.75
CA THR A 73 17.53 -20.94 -6.19
C THR A 73 17.13 -19.68 -6.94
N VAL A 74 17.74 -19.47 -8.10
CA VAL A 74 17.36 -18.41 -9.05
C VAL A 74 16.22 -18.85 -9.97
N ALA A 75 15.75 -20.10 -9.81
CA ALA A 75 14.66 -20.63 -10.60
C ALA A 75 13.36 -19.87 -10.35
N ASN A 76 12.55 -19.76 -11.40
CA ASN A 76 11.24 -19.13 -11.38
C ASN A 76 10.33 -19.81 -12.39
N GLY A 77 9.02 -19.63 -12.25
CA GLY A 77 8.05 -20.25 -13.13
C GLY A 77 6.65 -19.73 -12.97
N GLU A 78 5.71 -20.45 -13.57
CA GLU A 78 4.29 -20.19 -13.50
C GLU A 78 3.53 -21.52 -13.40
N ALA A 79 2.49 -21.54 -12.57
CA ALA A 79 1.42 -22.52 -12.57
C ALA A 79 0.14 -21.88 -13.12
N ALA A 80 -0.44 -22.49 -14.15
CA ALA A 80 -1.67 -22.09 -14.79
C ALA A 80 -2.72 -23.21 -14.63
N LEU A 81 -3.76 -22.96 -13.83
CA LEU A 81 -4.85 -23.89 -13.56
C LEU A 81 -6.12 -23.42 -14.29
N ASN A 82 -6.58 -24.22 -15.26
CA ASN A 82 -7.89 -24.03 -15.87
C ASN A 82 -8.98 -24.57 -14.93
N LEU A 83 -9.80 -23.67 -14.37
CA LEU A 83 -10.82 -24.01 -13.38
C LEU A 83 -12.05 -24.71 -13.97
N VAL A 84 -12.25 -24.61 -15.29
CA VAL A 84 -13.37 -25.26 -15.98
C VAL A 84 -13.08 -26.73 -16.22
N ASN A 85 -11.93 -27.03 -16.81
CA ASN A 85 -11.59 -28.40 -17.19
C ASN A 85 -10.64 -29.09 -16.21
N GLY A 86 -9.94 -28.38 -15.32
CA GLY A 86 -9.00 -28.92 -14.34
C GLY A 86 -7.57 -29.11 -14.86
N GLN A 87 -7.25 -28.61 -16.05
CA GLN A 87 -5.89 -28.72 -16.60
C GLN A 87 -4.94 -27.82 -15.82
N LEU A 88 -3.91 -28.42 -15.24
CA LEU A 88 -2.80 -27.72 -14.58
C LEU A 88 -1.57 -27.79 -15.47
N ARG A 89 -1.04 -26.62 -15.84
CA ARG A 89 0.24 -26.46 -16.51
C ARG A 89 1.22 -25.78 -15.57
N VAL A 90 2.42 -26.33 -15.45
CA VAL A 90 3.49 -25.72 -14.67
C VAL A 90 4.72 -25.63 -15.56
N ALA A 91 5.34 -24.46 -15.60
CA ALA A 91 6.56 -24.23 -16.35
C ALA A 91 7.56 -23.48 -15.49
N VAL A 92 8.74 -24.07 -15.30
CA VAL A 92 9.81 -23.53 -14.45
C VAL A 92 11.10 -23.44 -15.25
N SER A 93 11.82 -22.32 -15.13
CA SER A 93 13.14 -22.11 -15.71
C SER A 93 14.18 -22.02 -14.59
N GLY A 94 15.44 -22.38 -14.87
CA GLY A 94 16.56 -22.20 -13.91
C GLY A 94 16.74 -23.30 -12.86
N LEU A 95 15.90 -24.35 -12.86
CA LEU A 95 16.17 -25.56 -12.08
C LEU A 95 17.27 -26.41 -12.74
N SER A 96 18.05 -27.12 -11.93
CA SER A 96 19.11 -28.02 -12.41
C SER A 96 18.50 -29.22 -13.13
N ASN A 97 19.04 -29.56 -14.32
CA ASN A 97 18.66 -30.77 -15.07
C ASN A 97 19.23 -32.07 -14.46
N GLN A 98 20.01 -31.98 -13.36
CA GLN A 98 20.59 -33.15 -12.68
C GLN A 98 19.74 -33.66 -11.51
N GLU A 99 18.75 -32.87 -11.08
CA GLU A 99 17.82 -33.25 -10.02
C GLU A 99 16.42 -33.43 -10.63
N GLU A 100 15.57 -34.20 -9.95
CA GLU A 100 14.16 -34.34 -10.30
C GLU A 100 13.31 -33.53 -9.31
N TYR A 101 12.13 -33.07 -9.76
CA TYR A 101 11.26 -32.20 -8.97
C TYR A 101 9.80 -32.59 -9.11
N ASP A 102 9.03 -32.37 -8.04
CA ASP A 102 7.60 -32.63 -7.99
C ASP A 102 6.81 -31.33 -7.78
N VAL A 103 5.67 -31.22 -8.46
CA VAL A 103 4.67 -30.17 -8.25
C VAL A 103 3.71 -30.58 -7.12
N TRP A 104 3.36 -29.62 -6.26
CA TRP A 104 2.43 -29.79 -5.14
C TRP A 104 1.40 -28.66 -5.12
N LEU A 105 0.16 -28.99 -4.72
CA LEU A 105 -0.84 -28.00 -4.31
C LEU A 105 -0.95 -27.99 -2.79
N LEU A 106 -1.06 -26.82 -2.17
CA LEU A 106 -1.07 -26.63 -0.72
C LEU A 106 -2.44 -26.11 -0.22
N ASP A 107 -2.87 -26.62 0.93
CA ASP A 107 -4.02 -26.17 1.72
C ASP A 107 -3.52 -25.81 3.12
N ASN A 108 -3.29 -24.52 3.31
CA ASN A 108 -2.74 -23.94 4.54
C ASN A 108 -3.85 -23.58 5.56
N HIS A 109 -5.12 -23.63 5.15
CA HIS A 109 -6.28 -23.38 6.02
C HIS A 109 -6.55 -24.49 7.04
N LYS A 110 -6.14 -25.74 6.76
CA LYS A 110 -6.36 -26.83 7.72
C LYS A 110 -5.43 -26.73 8.93
N SER A 111 -6.00 -26.49 10.12
CA SER A 111 -5.33 -26.66 11.41
C SER A 111 -5.26 -28.15 11.79
N GLY A 112 -4.47 -28.94 11.07
CA GLY A 112 -4.23 -30.36 11.38
C GLY A 112 -2.75 -30.68 11.62
N ASN A 113 -2.45 -31.68 12.45
CA ASN A 113 -1.08 -32.18 12.67
C ASN A 113 -0.58 -33.13 11.56
N ASN A 114 -1.45 -33.51 10.62
CA ASN A 114 -1.14 -34.46 9.56
C ASN A 114 -0.75 -33.73 8.26
N LEU A 115 0.51 -33.87 7.86
CA LEU A 115 1.09 -33.19 6.69
C LEU A 115 0.45 -33.62 5.36
N ASN A 116 -0.03 -34.86 5.28
CA ASN A 116 -0.68 -35.41 4.08
C ASN A 116 -2.05 -34.77 3.78
N ASP A 117 -2.66 -34.08 4.75
CA ASP A 117 -3.96 -33.41 4.58
C ASP A 117 -3.83 -31.95 4.09
N LYS A 118 -2.59 -31.40 4.08
CA LYS A 118 -2.29 -30.00 3.74
C LYS A 118 -1.51 -29.82 2.43
N ALA A 119 -1.03 -30.90 1.83
CA ALA A 119 -0.25 -30.83 0.60
C ALA A 119 -0.54 -32.06 -0.27
N VAL A 120 -0.86 -31.82 -1.55
CA VAL A 120 -1.22 -32.85 -2.51
C VAL A 120 -0.19 -32.86 -3.64
N LYS A 121 0.61 -33.93 -3.74
CA LYS A 121 1.59 -34.13 -4.82
C LYS A 121 0.89 -34.32 -6.16
N ILE A 122 1.12 -33.45 -7.12
CA ILE A 122 0.50 -33.53 -8.44
C ILE A 122 1.26 -34.48 -9.35
N GLY A 123 2.58 -34.34 -9.41
CA GLY A 123 3.42 -35.17 -10.28
C GLY A 123 4.77 -34.54 -10.59
N PRO A 124 5.65 -35.28 -11.27
CA PRO A 124 7.00 -34.83 -11.57
C PRO A 124 7.02 -33.79 -12.70
N LEU A 125 7.99 -32.89 -12.65
CA LEU A 125 8.33 -32.01 -13.77
C LEU A 125 9.25 -32.75 -14.76
N SER A 126 8.98 -32.62 -16.06
CA SER A 126 9.81 -33.15 -17.13
C SER A 126 10.73 -32.06 -17.68
N ALA A 127 12.04 -32.34 -17.75
CA ALA A 127 12.99 -31.42 -18.38
C ALA A 127 12.78 -31.34 -19.90
N HIS A 128 12.71 -30.13 -20.44
CA HIS A 128 12.58 -29.82 -21.86
C HIS A 128 13.39 -28.54 -22.18
N GLU A 129 14.49 -28.70 -22.92
CA GLU A 129 15.45 -27.62 -23.20
C GLU A 129 15.96 -26.95 -21.91
N ASN A 130 15.66 -25.66 -21.72
CA ASN A 130 16.04 -24.85 -20.54
C ASN A 130 14.89 -24.72 -19.52
N LYS A 131 13.85 -25.55 -19.64
CA LYS A 131 12.66 -25.50 -18.78
C LYS A 131 12.28 -26.88 -18.23
N HIS A 132 11.59 -26.86 -17.11
CA HIS A 132 10.95 -28.00 -16.47
C HIS A 132 9.44 -27.81 -16.58
N LEU A 133 8.75 -28.77 -17.19
CA LEU A 133 7.35 -28.65 -17.57
C LEU A 133 6.50 -29.77 -16.98
N LEU A 134 5.32 -29.43 -16.50
CA LEU A 134 4.24 -30.38 -16.22
C LEU A 134 2.99 -29.88 -16.94
N THR A 135 2.28 -30.79 -17.60
CA THR A 135 0.89 -30.56 -18.02
C THR A 135 0.10 -31.79 -17.63
N THR A 136 -0.90 -31.60 -16.79
CA THR A 136 -1.70 -32.71 -16.27
C THR A 136 -3.15 -32.30 -16.08
N GLN A 137 -3.99 -33.31 -15.87
CA GLN A 137 -5.42 -33.17 -15.63
C GLN A 137 -5.68 -33.49 -14.15
N LEU A 138 -6.20 -32.52 -13.39
CA LEU A 138 -6.55 -32.77 -12.00
C LEU A 138 -7.77 -33.70 -11.93
N ASP A 139 -7.72 -34.63 -10.97
CA ASP A 139 -8.86 -35.48 -10.60
C ASP A 139 -9.67 -34.76 -9.52
N ARG A 140 -10.94 -34.48 -9.83
CA ARG A 140 -11.83 -33.74 -8.93
C ARG A 140 -12.04 -34.43 -7.59
N ASP A 141 -12.22 -35.75 -7.59
CA ASP A 141 -12.60 -36.49 -6.39
C ASP A 141 -11.46 -36.49 -5.36
N ARG A 142 -10.21 -36.46 -5.84
CA ARG A 142 -9.00 -36.34 -5.04
C ARG A 142 -8.94 -35.07 -4.19
N PHE A 143 -9.60 -34.00 -4.60
CA PHE A 143 -9.57 -32.71 -3.91
C PHE A 143 -10.83 -32.42 -3.09
N THR A 144 -11.64 -33.43 -2.79
CA THR A 144 -12.83 -33.25 -1.95
C THR A 144 -12.44 -32.62 -0.60
N GLY A 145 -12.95 -31.40 -0.32
CA GLY A 145 -12.64 -30.67 0.90
C GLY A 145 -11.21 -30.12 0.98
N PHE A 146 -10.54 -29.96 -0.16
CA PHE A 146 -9.25 -29.28 -0.30
C PHE A 146 -9.45 -27.86 -0.82
N THR A 147 -8.70 -26.93 -0.27
CA THR A 147 -8.67 -25.53 -0.68
C THR A 147 -7.23 -25.13 -1.01
N MET A 148 -6.97 -24.89 -2.30
CA MET A 148 -5.69 -24.45 -2.84
C MET A 148 -5.37 -23.03 -2.42
N ASP A 149 -4.43 -22.90 -1.49
CA ASP A 149 -3.85 -21.63 -1.07
C ASP A 149 -2.61 -21.27 -1.87
N ALA A 150 -1.83 -22.28 -2.24
CA ALA A 150 -0.56 -22.11 -2.90
C ALA A 150 -0.19 -23.33 -3.77
N VAL A 151 0.79 -23.12 -4.63
CA VAL A 151 1.47 -24.14 -5.44
C VAL A 151 2.92 -24.17 -5.01
N ALA A 152 3.52 -25.36 -4.95
CA ALA A 152 4.93 -25.52 -4.60
C ALA A 152 5.66 -26.50 -5.52
N ILE A 153 6.96 -26.29 -5.69
CA ILE A 153 7.90 -27.20 -6.34
C ILE A 153 8.87 -27.68 -5.28
N ALA A 154 9.00 -28.99 -5.11
CA ALA A 154 9.95 -29.60 -4.18
C ALA A 154 10.86 -30.59 -4.92
N LYS A 155 12.02 -30.91 -4.33
CA LYS A 155 12.84 -32.02 -4.84
C LYS A 155 12.04 -33.32 -4.85
N ALA A 156 12.26 -34.15 -5.86
CA ALA A 156 11.53 -35.41 -6.01
C ALA A 156 11.74 -36.31 -4.78
N GLY A 157 10.64 -36.85 -4.25
CA GLY A 157 10.66 -37.68 -3.05
C GLY A 157 10.64 -36.90 -1.72
N GLU A 158 10.71 -35.57 -1.76
CA GLU A 158 10.57 -34.72 -0.58
C GLU A 158 9.20 -34.02 -0.54
N THR A 159 8.83 -33.53 0.64
CA THR A 159 7.63 -32.68 0.82
C THR A 159 7.98 -31.20 0.68
N PRO A 160 7.02 -30.30 0.40
CA PRO A 160 7.26 -28.87 0.41
C PRO A 160 7.90 -28.37 1.72
N GLN A 161 7.57 -28.99 2.85
CA GLN A 161 8.10 -28.61 4.17
C GLN A 161 9.58 -28.98 4.36
N THR A 162 10.07 -30.03 3.70
CA THR A 162 11.45 -30.53 3.85
C THR A 162 12.35 -30.16 2.67
N GLY A 163 11.81 -30.11 1.46
CA GLY A 163 12.55 -29.92 0.21
C GLY A 163 11.91 -28.95 -0.76
N GLY A 164 10.99 -28.10 -0.30
CA GLY A 164 10.38 -27.05 -1.11
C GLY A 164 11.43 -26.06 -1.63
N LEU A 165 11.39 -25.80 -2.93
CA LEU A 165 12.28 -24.90 -3.65
C LEU A 165 11.56 -23.65 -4.11
N LEU A 166 10.41 -23.82 -4.78
CA LEU A 166 9.60 -22.73 -5.31
C LEU A 166 8.20 -22.77 -4.71
N PHE A 167 7.63 -21.62 -4.43
CA PHE A 167 6.28 -21.47 -3.92
C PHE A 167 5.58 -20.32 -4.65
N GLY A 168 4.25 -20.33 -4.63
CA GLY A 168 3.45 -19.21 -5.08
C GLY A 168 1.99 -19.33 -4.71
N SER A 169 1.29 -18.21 -4.60
CA SER A 169 -0.10 -18.13 -4.17
C SER A 169 -0.89 -17.14 -5.03
N PRO A 170 -2.21 -17.31 -5.21
CA PRO A 170 -3.05 -16.27 -5.80
C PRO A 170 -3.03 -14.98 -4.97
N SER A 171 -3.05 -13.82 -5.63
CA SER A 171 -3.18 -12.51 -4.97
C SER A 171 -4.59 -12.26 -4.46
N LEU A 172 -4.75 -11.27 -3.56
CA LEU A 172 -6.04 -10.86 -3.01
C LEU A 172 -7.09 -10.64 -4.12
N LEU A 173 -6.76 -9.87 -5.16
CA LEU A 173 -7.72 -9.50 -6.21
C LEU A 173 -8.08 -10.69 -7.09
N GLN A 174 -7.15 -11.61 -7.34
CA GLN A 174 -7.45 -12.89 -7.99
C GLN A 174 -8.41 -13.73 -7.13
N ARG A 175 -8.15 -13.86 -5.81
CA ARG A 175 -9.03 -14.61 -4.90
C ARG A 175 -10.45 -14.03 -4.87
N LEU A 176 -10.58 -12.70 -4.82
CA LEU A 176 -11.88 -12.04 -4.94
C LEU A 176 -12.55 -12.39 -6.27
N TYR A 177 -11.86 -12.21 -7.40
CA TYR A 177 -12.41 -12.45 -8.73
C TYR A 177 -12.94 -13.86 -8.96
N TYR A 178 -12.14 -14.86 -8.62
CA TYR A 178 -12.54 -16.24 -8.82
C TYR A 178 -13.56 -16.73 -7.80
N THR A 179 -13.73 -16.03 -6.67
CA THR A 179 -14.83 -16.26 -5.73
C THR A 179 -16.17 -15.69 -6.25
N GLU A 180 -16.14 -14.61 -7.05
CA GLU A 180 -17.34 -14.03 -7.67
C GLU A 180 -17.83 -14.81 -8.88
N ARG A 181 -16.91 -15.34 -9.69
CA ARG A 181 -17.22 -15.68 -11.07
C ARG A 181 -17.92 -17.04 -11.21
N TYR A 182 -19.08 -17.00 -11.85
CA TYR A 182 -19.80 -18.19 -12.33
C TYR A 182 -19.22 -18.59 -13.68
N TRP A 183 -18.88 -19.86 -13.81
CA TRP A 183 -18.33 -20.44 -15.03
C TRP A 183 -19.42 -21.23 -15.75
N PRO A 184 -20.00 -20.76 -16.86
CA PRO A 184 -20.94 -21.57 -17.61
C PRO A 184 -20.25 -22.87 -18.02
N ALA A 185 -20.69 -24.02 -17.48
CA ALA A 185 -20.22 -25.30 -17.95
C ALA A 185 -20.49 -25.36 -19.45
N ALA A 186 -19.42 -25.42 -20.25
CA ALA A 186 -19.55 -25.57 -21.69
C ALA A 186 -20.46 -26.76 -21.98
N THR A 187 -21.48 -26.50 -22.79
CA THR A 187 -22.53 -27.42 -23.19
C THR A 187 -21.92 -28.67 -23.82
N ILE A 188 -21.71 -29.72 -23.03
CA ILE A 188 -21.50 -31.07 -23.57
C ILE A 188 -22.88 -31.57 -23.98
N GLY A 189 -23.20 -31.32 -25.26
CA GLY A 189 -24.21 -32.03 -26.06
C GLY A 189 -25.54 -32.38 -25.39
N SER A 190 -26.49 -31.46 -25.35
CA SER A 190 -27.89 -31.75 -25.70
C SER A 190 -28.73 -30.47 -25.68
N VAL A 191 -29.47 -30.26 -26.77
CA VAL A 191 -30.54 -29.26 -26.83
C VAL A 191 -31.65 -29.73 -25.90
N THR A 192 -31.74 -29.14 -24.71
CA THR A 192 -32.99 -29.14 -23.94
C THR A 192 -33.30 -27.72 -23.49
N THR A 193 -34.43 -27.23 -23.98
CA THR A 193 -35.02 -25.94 -23.64
C THR A 193 -35.68 -26.03 -22.27
N GLU A 194 -34.90 -25.95 -21.18
CA GLU A 194 -35.46 -25.72 -19.85
C GLU A 194 -35.03 -24.34 -19.32
N LYS A 195 -36.01 -23.43 -19.22
CA LYS A 195 -35.85 -22.03 -18.81
C LYS A 195 -35.55 -21.82 -17.31
N ASN A 196 -35.23 -22.89 -16.57
CA ASN A 196 -35.00 -22.86 -15.11
C ASN A 196 -33.83 -23.76 -14.66
N ALA A 197 -32.84 -24.03 -15.51
CA ALA A 197 -31.63 -24.72 -15.07
C ALA A 197 -30.78 -23.80 -14.17
N ARG A 198 -30.44 -24.26 -12.96
CA ARG A 198 -29.46 -23.59 -12.10
C ARG A 198 -28.14 -23.47 -12.88
N PRO A 199 -27.47 -22.30 -12.89
CA PRO A 199 -26.21 -22.16 -13.59
C PRO A 199 -25.18 -23.16 -13.03
N ALA A 200 -24.53 -23.91 -13.93
CA ALA A 200 -23.50 -24.87 -13.56
C ALA A 200 -22.25 -24.13 -13.09
N GLN A 201 -21.65 -24.58 -11.99
CA GLN A 201 -20.41 -24.04 -11.41
C GLN A 201 -19.19 -24.66 -12.12
N ALA A 202 -18.04 -23.98 -12.18
CA ALA A 202 -16.82 -24.58 -12.74
C ALA A 202 -16.47 -25.84 -11.95
N ALA A 203 -16.00 -26.88 -12.66
CA ALA A 203 -15.74 -28.17 -12.03
C ALA A 203 -14.68 -28.10 -10.92
N PHE A 204 -13.77 -27.11 -10.97
CA PHE A 204 -12.64 -26.95 -10.04
C PHE A 204 -12.60 -25.59 -9.30
N GLU A 205 -13.62 -24.73 -9.40
CA GLU A 205 -13.70 -23.46 -8.65
C GLU A 205 -13.63 -23.67 -7.12
N PHE A 206 -14.13 -24.82 -6.64
CA PHE A 206 -14.10 -25.20 -5.22
C PHE A 206 -12.67 -25.28 -4.64
N LEU A 207 -11.65 -25.39 -5.50
CA LEU A 207 -10.26 -25.37 -5.07
C LEU A 207 -9.84 -24.00 -4.55
N LEU A 208 -10.49 -22.90 -4.93
CA LEU A 208 -10.03 -21.59 -4.48
C LEU A 208 -10.60 -21.26 -3.12
N PRO A 209 -9.82 -20.63 -2.22
CA PRO A 209 -10.33 -20.29 -0.92
C PRO A 209 -11.39 -19.24 -1.15
N LYS A 210 -12.60 -19.60 -0.73
CA LYS A 210 -13.58 -18.60 -0.40
C LYS A 210 -12.90 -17.74 0.66
N THR A 211 -12.72 -16.44 0.39
CA THR A 211 -12.35 -15.50 1.45
C THR A 211 -13.22 -15.82 2.66
N ALA A 212 -12.68 -15.78 3.89
CA ALA A 212 -13.20 -16.50 5.07
C ALA A 212 -14.72 -16.33 5.37
N GLN A 213 -15.41 -15.41 4.70
CA GLN A 213 -16.85 -15.14 4.81
C GLN A 213 -17.66 -15.29 3.51
N ALA A 214 -17.09 -15.71 2.38
CA ALA A 214 -17.82 -16.03 1.16
C ALA A 214 -18.61 -17.34 1.23
N ALA A 215 -18.50 -18.10 2.32
CA ALA A 215 -19.30 -19.30 2.55
C ALA A 215 -20.78 -19.03 2.90
N VAL A 216 -21.19 -17.77 3.15
CA VAL A 216 -22.49 -17.43 3.78
C VAL A 216 -23.55 -16.87 2.83
N THR A 217 -23.22 -16.43 1.61
CA THR A 217 -24.20 -15.83 0.68
C THR A 217 -24.16 -16.46 -0.71
N ALA A 218 -25.34 -16.81 -1.24
CA ALA A 218 -25.52 -17.42 -2.57
C ALA A 218 -25.49 -16.39 -3.73
N SER A 219 -24.97 -15.19 -3.51
CA SER A 219 -24.98 -14.10 -4.49
C SER A 219 -23.66 -13.97 -5.22
N ALA A 220 -23.78 -13.59 -6.50
CA ALA A 220 -22.77 -13.75 -7.52
C ALA A 220 -21.66 -12.70 -7.62
N ALA A 221 -21.55 -11.84 -6.63
CA ALA A 221 -20.60 -10.73 -6.61
C ALA A 221 -20.04 -10.59 -5.20
N THR A 222 -18.81 -10.10 -5.07
CA THR A 222 -18.24 -9.78 -3.76
C THR A 222 -19.11 -8.68 -3.21
N SER A 223 -19.89 -9.03 -2.20
CA SER A 223 -20.78 -8.08 -1.57
C SER A 223 -19.97 -7.02 -0.83
N PRO A 224 -20.42 -5.75 -0.78
CA PRO A 224 -19.82 -4.74 0.08
C PRO A 224 -19.63 -5.24 1.53
N GLU A 225 -20.51 -6.10 2.02
CA GLU A 225 -20.39 -6.76 3.32
C GLU A 225 -19.15 -7.64 3.46
N GLN A 226 -18.81 -8.43 2.43
CA GLN A 226 -17.59 -9.28 2.43
C GLN A 226 -16.32 -8.43 2.44
N LEU A 227 -16.28 -7.38 1.62
CA LEU A 227 -15.15 -6.43 1.62
C LEU A 227 -15.04 -5.71 2.97
N THR A 228 -16.17 -5.30 3.56
CA THR A 228 -16.21 -4.68 4.90
C THR A 228 -15.57 -5.59 5.94
N GLN A 229 -15.92 -6.87 5.95
CA GLN A 229 -15.38 -7.81 6.93
C GLN A 229 -13.89 -8.10 6.70
N LEU A 230 -13.45 -8.19 5.45
CA LEU A 230 -12.03 -8.36 5.13
C LEU A 230 -11.20 -7.15 5.56
N ILE A 231 -11.69 -5.93 5.29
CA ILE A 231 -11.08 -4.68 5.77
C ILE A 231 -11.03 -4.65 7.29
N ALA A 232 -12.10 -5.06 7.98
CA ALA A 232 -12.13 -5.10 9.45
C ALA A 232 -11.13 -6.11 10.03
N ALA A 233 -11.00 -7.29 9.42
CA ALA A 233 -9.98 -8.26 9.81
C ALA A 233 -8.56 -7.69 9.64
N GLY A 234 -8.31 -7.02 8.51
CA GLY A 234 -7.04 -6.34 8.23
C GLY A 234 -6.75 -5.22 9.22
N GLN A 235 -7.75 -4.39 9.54
CA GLN A 235 -7.64 -3.32 10.53
C GLN A 235 -7.28 -3.88 11.91
N GLN A 236 -7.92 -4.96 12.32
CA GLN A 236 -7.63 -5.61 13.60
C GLN A 236 -6.19 -6.16 13.61
N LEU A 237 -5.78 -6.88 12.57
CA LEU A 237 -4.41 -7.39 12.45
C LEU A 237 -3.39 -6.24 12.50
N PHE A 238 -3.63 -5.17 11.74
CA PHE A 238 -2.75 -4.01 11.67
C PHE A 238 -2.53 -3.34 13.04
N THR A 239 -3.57 -3.30 13.87
CA THR A 239 -3.55 -2.58 15.15
C THR A 239 -3.21 -3.46 16.35
N GLU A 240 -3.56 -4.75 16.33
CA GLU A 240 -3.49 -5.64 17.49
C GLU A 240 -2.51 -6.81 17.32
N GLN A 241 -2.16 -7.19 16.08
CA GLN A 241 -1.34 -8.39 15.87
C GLN A 241 0.15 -8.10 16.05
N THR A 242 0.76 -8.81 17.01
CA THR A 242 2.19 -8.72 17.32
C THR A 242 3.03 -9.79 16.64
N PHE A 243 2.39 -10.77 15.99
CA PHE A 243 3.06 -11.87 15.29
C PHE A 243 4.08 -12.60 16.17
N ASN A 244 3.73 -12.85 17.45
CA ASN A 244 4.63 -13.45 18.45
C ASN A 244 5.96 -12.71 18.63
N GLY A 245 6.01 -11.43 18.29
CA GLY A 245 7.19 -10.58 18.33
C GLY A 245 7.42 -9.87 19.66
N ASN A 246 8.09 -8.72 19.58
CA ASN A 246 8.50 -7.87 20.70
C ASN A 246 7.40 -6.95 21.26
N GLY A 247 6.14 -7.14 20.85
CA GLY A 247 4.99 -6.35 21.29
C GLY A 247 4.62 -5.19 20.37
N ARG A 248 5.45 -4.86 19.37
CA ARG A 248 5.06 -3.92 18.31
C ARG A 248 3.99 -4.52 17.39
N THR A 249 3.22 -3.63 16.78
CA THR A 249 2.24 -3.90 15.70
C THR A 249 2.50 -2.93 14.55
N CYS A 250 1.83 -3.08 13.40
CA CYS A 250 1.94 -2.11 12.30
C CYS A 250 1.58 -0.69 12.77
N ALA A 251 0.55 -0.58 13.62
CA ALA A 251 0.11 0.67 14.22
C ALA A 251 1.05 1.27 15.26
N THR A 252 2.20 0.65 15.58
CA THR A 252 3.21 1.29 16.44
C THR A 252 3.87 2.48 15.72
N CYS A 253 4.14 2.33 14.42
CA CYS A 253 4.78 3.36 13.59
C CYS A 253 3.81 4.01 12.59
N HIS A 254 2.77 3.30 12.15
CA HIS A 254 1.75 3.82 11.24
C HIS A 254 0.46 4.11 12.02
N ARG A 255 0.40 5.23 12.75
CA ARG A 255 -0.68 5.51 13.71
C ARG A 255 -1.99 5.81 12.98
N PRO A 256 -3.08 5.05 13.21
CA PRO A 256 -4.35 5.34 12.55
C PRO A 256 -4.89 6.74 12.88
N ASP A 257 -4.56 7.29 14.05
CA ASP A 257 -4.92 8.63 14.51
C ASP A 257 -3.87 9.71 14.18
N ASN A 258 -2.93 9.41 13.29
CA ASN A 258 -1.90 10.33 12.79
C ASN A 258 -1.56 10.01 11.33
N ASN A 259 -2.58 9.95 10.47
CA ASN A 259 -2.44 9.73 9.01
C ASN A 259 -1.68 8.47 8.59
N HIS A 260 -1.69 7.42 9.44
CA HIS A 260 -0.91 6.18 9.24
C HIS A 260 0.60 6.45 9.09
N THR A 261 1.10 7.47 9.76
CA THR A 261 2.52 7.77 9.95
C THR A 261 2.78 8.14 11.42
N ILE A 262 3.94 8.66 11.75
CA ILE A 262 4.31 9.14 13.08
C ILE A 262 5.38 10.23 12.97
N ASP A 263 5.23 11.28 13.78
CA ASP A 263 6.15 12.42 13.84
C ASP A 263 6.75 12.58 15.26
N PRO A 264 7.83 13.38 15.43
CA PRO A 264 8.45 13.62 16.73
C PRO A 264 7.51 14.18 17.81
N SER A 265 6.55 15.02 17.44
CA SER A 265 5.58 15.60 18.38
C SER A 265 4.59 14.55 18.89
N TYR A 266 4.20 13.60 18.04
CA TYR A 266 3.43 12.43 18.45
C TYR A 266 4.26 11.51 19.36
N ILE A 267 5.50 11.19 18.96
CA ILE A 267 6.44 10.33 19.74
C ILE A 267 6.68 10.89 21.15
N ALA A 268 6.81 12.21 21.29
CA ALA A 268 7.05 12.87 22.58
C ALA A 268 5.90 12.68 23.59
N LYS A 269 4.67 12.42 23.12
CA LYS A 269 3.48 12.22 23.96
C LYS A 269 3.33 10.78 24.43
N LEU A 270 4.07 9.83 23.85
CA LEU A 270 3.93 8.42 24.15
C LEU A 270 4.48 8.04 25.53
N PRO A 271 3.83 7.11 26.25
CA PRO A 271 4.35 6.61 27.50
C PRO A 271 5.67 5.86 27.26
N LYS A 272 6.58 5.89 28.23
CA LYS A 272 7.87 5.16 28.14
C LYS A 272 7.70 3.64 27.97
N THR A 273 6.53 3.10 28.27
CA THR A 273 6.17 1.69 28.11
C THR A 273 5.60 1.35 26.73
N ASP A 274 5.44 2.33 25.83
CA ASP A 274 4.98 2.08 24.47
C ASP A 274 5.97 1.14 23.75
N PRO A 275 5.50 0.10 23.02
CA PRO A 275 6.36 -0.83 22.27
C PRO A 275 7.30 -0.15 21.25
N LEU A 276 7.00 1.09 20.84
CA LEU A 276 7.92 1.91 20.06
C LEU A 276 9.30 2.04 20.74
N PHE A 277 9.35 2.08 22.07
CA PHE A 277 10.57 2.27 22.86
C PHE A 277 11.18 0.95 23.38
N VAL A 278 10.85 -0.19 22.76
CA VAL A 278 11.37 -1.49 23.21
C VAL A 278 12.91 -1.56 23.21
N ALA A 279 13.58 -0.87 22.29
CA ALA A 279 15.05 -0.77 22.25
C ALA A 279 15.65 -0.03 23.47
N GLU A 280 14.89 0.88 24.09
CA GLU A 280 15.34 1.61 25.30
C GLU A 280 15.21 0.75 26.57
N THR A 281 14.37 -0.28 26.54
CA THR A 281 13.97 -1.04 27.74
C THR A 281 14.40 -2.51 27.73
N ASN A 282 14.68 -3.08 26.55
CA ASN A 282 15.17 -4.44 26.39
C ASN A 282 16.62 -4.45 25.88
N PRO A 283 17.61 -4.83 26.71
CA PRO A 283 19.02 -4.85 26.31
C PRO A 283 19.35 -5.71 25.09
N VAL A 284 18.58 -6.78 24.82
CA VAL A 284 18.80 -7.66 23.66
C VAL A 284 18.37 -6.98 22.34
N LEU A 285 17.62 -5.89 22.43
CA LEU A 285 17.11 -5.10 21.31
C LEU A 285 17.69 -3.68 21.29
N ALA A 286 18.78 -3.41 22.02
CA ALA A 286 19.37 -2.07 22.13
C ALA A 286 19.71 -1.45 20.75
N ASP A 287 20.16 -2.28 19.80
CA ASP A 287 20.50 -1.85 18.44
C ASP A 287 19.36 -2.06 17.43
N LEU A 288 18.14 -2.38 17.90
CA LEU A 288 16.97 -2.46 17.01
C LEU A 288 16.60 -1.08 16.45
N GLU A 289 16.82 -0.02 17.23
CA GLU A 289 16.62 1.37 16.84
C GLU A 289 17.74 2.23 17.42
N LYS A 290 17.89 3.47 16.93
CA LYS A 290 18.72 4.50 17.56
C LYS A 290 17.81 5.47 18.35
N PRO A 291 17.70 5.35 19.70
CA PRO A 291 16.68 6.09 20.46
C PRO A 291 16.71 7.61 20.27
N ALA A 292 17.90 8.22 20.18
CA ALA A 292 18.01 9.66 19.95
C ALA A 292 17.40 10.06 18.61
N LEU A 293 17.67 9.32 17.53
CA LEU A 293 17.17 9.61 16.20
C LEU A 293 15.67 9.33 16.08
N LEU A 294 15.21 8.24 16.69
CA LEU A 294 13.78 7.92 16.78
C LEU A 294 13.00 9.03 17.49
N ARG A 295 13.50 9.50 18.65
CA ARG A 295 12.83 10.52 19.47
C ARG A 295 12.85 11.91 18.83
N GLN A 296 13.97 12.31 18.24
CA GLN A 296 14.17 13.68 17.74
C GLN A 296 13.66 13.86 16.30
N PHE A 297 13.85 12.85 15.45
CA PHE A 297 13.58 12.94 14.02
C PHE A 297 12.46 12.02 13.55
N GLY A 298 11.99 11.07 14.37
CA GLY A 298 11.01 10.08 13.92
C GLY A 298 11.60 9.09 12.89
N LEU A 299 12.90 8.81 13.00
CA LEU A 299 13.61 7.93 12.08
C LEU A 299 13.78 6.52 12.66
N PHE A 300 13.60 5.54 11.79
CA PHE A 300 13.67 4.11 12.09
C PHE A 300 14.87 3.48 11.41
N VAL A 301 15.53 2.56 12.11
CA VAL A 301 16.61 1.75 11.56
C VAL A 301 16.03 0.78 10.54
N ALA A 302 16.56 0.82 9.32
CA ALA A 302 16.10 0.03 8.19
C ALA A 302 17.28 -0.73 7.54
N ASN A 303 17.30 -2.07 7.66
CA ASN A 303 18.28 -2.94 7.02
C ASN A 303 17.86 -3.33 5.59
N VAL A 304 17.41 -2.35 4.81
CA VAL A 304 16.86 -2.53 3.46
C VAL A 304 17.91 -3.02 2.46
N ASP A 305 19.18 -2.70 2.69
CA ASP A 305 20.29 -3.18 1.87
C ASP A 305 20.74 -4.60 2.22
N GLY A 306 20.30 -5.14 3.35
CA GLY A 306 20.76 -6.40 3.93
C GLY A 306 21.12 -6.28 5.42
N PHE A 307 20.96 -7.38 6.16
CA PHE A 307 21.30 -7.45 7.59
C PHE A 307 22.80 -7.58 7.87
N ASP A 308 23.59 -7.88 6.84
CA ASP A 308 25.05 -7.97 6.85
C ASP A 308 25.73 -6.63 6.47
N ARG A 309 24.94 -5.59 6.24
CA ARG A 309 25.38 -4.25 5.85
C ARG A 309 24.94 -3.21 6.88
N PRO A 310 25.59 -2.04 6.94
CA PRO A 310 25.13 -0.94 7.78
C PRO A 310 23.68 -0.59 7.46
N PRO A 311 22.81 -0.39 8.48
CA PRO A 311 21.45 0.07 8.24
C PRO A 311 21.43 1.55 7.86
N VAL A 312 20.38 1.95 7.15
CA VAL A 312 20.02 3.35 6.89
C VAL A 312 18.90 3.79 7.84
N LEU A 313 18.62 5.10 7.89
CA LEU A 313 17.57 5.68 8.72
C LEU A 313 16.46 6.23 7.83
N ARG A 314 15.24 5.68 7.98
CA ARG A 314 14.08 6.12 7.20
C ARG A 314 12.91 6.54 8.06
N SER A 315 12.13 7.49 7.55
CA SER A 315 10.84 7.89 8.11
C SER A 315 9.74 6.89 7.72
N SER A 316 8.69 6.84 8.52
CA SER A 316 7.50 6.04 8.19
C SER A 316 6.66 6.76 7.14
N SER A 317 6.63 6.25 5.90
CA SER A 317 5.74 6.79 4.88
C SER A 317 4.27 6.61 5.26
N HIS A 318 3.43 7.62 5.06
CA HIS A 318 1.98 7.47 5.25
C HIS A 318 1.39 6.42 4.28
N LEU A 319 0.27 5.79 4.68
CA LEU A 319 -0.38 4.73 3.90
C LEU A 319 -1.63 5.22 3.14
N LEU A 320 -2.04 6.47 3.35
CA LEU A 320 -3.24 7.05 2.73
C LEU A 320 -3.10 7.13 1.21
N GLY A 321 -4.10 6.61 0.48
CA GLY A 321 -4.19 6.71 -0.98
C GLY A 321 -3.18 5.85 -1.73
N ILE A 322 -2.48 4.94 -1.05
CA ILE A 322 -1.36 4.15 -1.61
C ILE A 322 -1.75 3.35 -2.85
N ALA A 323 -3.01 2.89 -2.93
CA ALA A 323 -3.54 2.16 -4.08
C ALA A 323 -3.47 2.93 -5.41
N ASN A 324 -3.26 4.25 -5.37
CA ASN A 324 -3.12 5.09 -6.57
C ASN A 324 -1.66 5.28 -7.00
N THR A 325 -0.68 4.85 -6.18
CA THR A 325 0.75 5.13 -6.39
C THR A 325 1.63 3.87 -6.45
N LEU A 326 1.05 2.66 -6.50
CA LEU A 326 1.81 1.39 -6.50
C LEU A 326 2.45 1.04 -7.84
N THR A 327 1.94 1.55 -8.96
CA THR A 327 2.41 1.16 -10.29
C THR A 327 3.72 1.86 -10.62
N PHE A 328 4.80 1.13 -10.95
CA PHE A 328 6.04 1.74 -11.45
C PHE A 328 5.87 2.39 -12.82
N GLU A 329 6.51 3.54 -13.02
CA GLU A 329 6.69 4.14 -14.35
C GLU A 329 7.50 3.22 -15.26
N LYS A 330 6.99 2.94 -16.46
CA LYS A 330 7.68 2.13 -17.48
C LYS A 330 7.88 2.92 -18.76
N THR A 331 9.00 2.68 -19.43
CA THR A 331 9.35 3.31 -20.72
C THR A 331 8.30 3.05 -21.79
N ILE A 332 7.63 1.90 -21.77
CA ILE A 332 6.41 1.64 -22.52
C ILE A 332 5.30 1.37 -21.51
N ASN A 333 4.32 2.28 -21.44
CA ASN A 333 3.15 2.12 -20.60
C ASN A 333 1.89 2.09 -21.48
N PRO A 334 1.36 0.89 -21.84
CA PRO A 334 0.21 0.78 -22.73
C PRO A 334 -0.98 1.61 -22.25
N GLY A 335 -1.51 2.48 -23.12
CA GLY A 335 -2.62 3.37 -22.80
C GLY A 335 -2.23 4.74 -22.22
N TYR A 336 -0.94 4.96 -21.94
CA TYR A 336 -0.40 6.25 -21.47
C TYR A 336 0.82 6.67 -22.29
N GLY A 337 1.41 7.82 -21.95
CA GLY A 337 2.70 8.23 -22.50
C GLY A 337 3.83 7.30 -22.05
N ASN A 338 5.00 7.45 -22.68
CA ASN A 338 6.20 6.70 -22.33
C ASN A 338 6.88 7.29 -21.09
N GLY A 339 7.35 6.43 -20.19
CA GLY A 339 8.13 6.82 -19.01
C GLY A 339 9.43 7.51 -19.38
N GLU A 340 9.94 8.35 -18.46
CA GLU A 340 11.09 9.19 -18.78
C GLU A 340 12.39 8.39 -18.79
N PHE A 341 12.59 7.50 -17.82
CA PHE A 341 13.88 6.85 -17.56
C PHE A 341 13.78 5.32 -17.68
N THR A 342 14.80 4.66 -18.27
CA THR A 342 14.81 3.20 -18.41
C THR A 342 15.01 2.49 -17.08
N GLN A 343 15.67 3.14 -16.14
CA GLN A 343 16.06 2.58 -14.85
C GLN A 343 14.85 2.11 -14.02
N ASP A 344 13.66 2.71 -14.17
CA ASP A 344 12.42 2.21 -13.54
C ASP A 344 11.95 0.91 -14.20
N THR A 345 12.05 0.83 -15.53
CA THR A 345 11.74 -0.39 -16.30
C THR A 345 12.73 -1.50 -16.00
N ASP A 346 14.01 -1.17 -15.88
CA ASP A 346 15.08 -2.13 -15.61
C ASP A 346 14.92 -2.70 -14.19
N TYR A 347 14.65 -1.85 -13.20
CA TYR A 347 14.35 -2.30 -11.84
C TYR A 347 13.10 -3.18 -11.80
N PHE A 348 12.00 -2.73 -12.40
CA PHE A 348 10.77 -3.52 -12.49
C PHE A 348 11.01 -4.88 -13.14
N ASN A 349 11.67 -4.93 -14.30
CA ASN A 349 11.93 -6.20 -15.00
C ASN A 349 12.87 -7.15 -14.23
N ALA A 350 13.75 -6.60 -13.38
CA ALA A 350 14.64 -7.41 -12.54
C ALA A 350 13.93 -8.05 -11.33
N HIS A 351 12.89 -7.39 -10.79
CA HIS A 351 12.21 -7.81 -9.56
C HIS A 351 10.82 -8.40 -9.79
N ASP A 352 10.11 -7.99 -10.84
CA ASP A 352 8.75 -8.45 -11.15
C ASP A 352 8.69 -9.97 -11.40
N PRO A 353 9.70 -10.64 -11.99
CA PRO A 353 9.73 -12.10 -12.02
C PRO A 353 9.72 -12.75 -10.63
N GLU A 354 10.20 -12.06 -9.59
CA GLU A 354 10.08 -12.46 -8.19
C GLU A 354 8.70 -12.13 -7.62
N ALA A 355 8.14 -10.95 -7.89
CA ALA A 355 6.80 -10.60 -7.38
C ALA A 355 5.70 -11.47 -7.99
N GLN A 356 5.86 -11.79 -9.28
CA GLN A 356 4.99 -12.70 -10.00
C GLN A 356 4.94 -14.07 -9.31
N GLN A 357 5.98 -14.47 -8.56
CA GLN A 357 5.99 -15.68 -7.74
C GLN A 357 4.86 -15.70 -6.72
N SER A 358 4.41 -14.54 -6.24
CA SER A 358 3.28 -14.40 -5.31
C SER A 358 1.96 -14.04 -6.03
N GLY A 359 1.90 -14.17 -7.36
CA GLY A 359 0.74 -13.76 -8.15
C GLY A 359 0.48 -12.25 -8.15
N THR A 360 1.50 -11.47 -7.81
CA THR A 360 1.46 -10.00 -7.74
C THR A 360 2.39 -9.38 -8.78
N HIS A 361 2.53 -8.06 -8.72
CA HIS A 361 3.59 -7.34 -9.42
C HIS A 361 4.48 -6.61 -8.42
N THR A 362 5.70 -6.27 -8.83
CA THR A 362 6.56 -5.38 -8.05
C THR A 362 5.87 -4.01 -7.98
N HIS A 363 5.72 -3.49 -6.77
CA HIS A 363 5.05 -2.23 -6.51
C HIS A 363 6.04 -1.14 -6.06
N ALA A 364 5.77 0.10 -6.43
CA ALA A 364 6.43 1.29 -5.92
C ALA A 364 5.97 1.56 -4.48
N ILE A 365 6.38 0.70 -3.55
CA ILE A 365 5.98 0.71 -2.14
C ILE A 365 7.05 1.33 -1.25
N GLY A 366 6.64 2.07 -0.22
CA GLY A 366 7.56 2.77 0.67
C GLY A 366 8.47 3.75 -0.08
N TRP A 367 9.66 4.01 0.46
CA TRP A 367 10.60 4.96 -0.14
C TRP A 367 11.34 4.41 -1.36
N SER A 368 11.55 3.09 -1.48
CA SER A 368 12.32 2.50 -2.58
C SER A 368 12.05 1.00 -2.80
N GLY A 369 10.91 0.45 -2.38
CA GLY A 369 10.50 -0.94 -2.66
C GLY A 369 11.34 -2.07 -2.01
N ASP A 370 12.60 -1.80 -1.67
CA ASP A 370 13.62 -2.68 -1.08
C ASP A 370 13.26 -3.29 0.28
N GLY A 371 12.36 -2.65 1.03
CA GLY A 371 11.80 -3.18 2.27
C GLY A 371 10.78 -4.31 2.05
N ALA A 372 10.30 -4.52 0.82
CA ALA A 372 9.41 -5.62 0.48
C ALA A 372 10.20 -6.83 -0.07
N PRO A 373 10.32 -7.94 0.70
CA PRO A 373 10.89 -9.18 0.21
C PRO A 373 10.03 -9.81 -0.89
N ASP A 374 10.46 -10.97 -1.40
CA ASP A 374 9.70 -11.82 -2.33
C ASP A 374 9.20 -11.04 -3.59
N GLY A 375 10.05 -10.11 -4.08
CA GLY A 375 9.83 -9.36 -5.31
C GLY A 375 9.16 -7.99 -5.20
N GLY A 376 8.81 -7.53 -4.00
CA GLY A 376 8.54 -6.09 -3.81
C GLY A 376 7.06 -5.68 -3.88
N SER A 377 6.12 -6.55 -3.51
CA SER A 377 4.69 -6.22 -3.50
C SER A 377 4.23 -5.53 -2.20
N LEU A 378 3.05 -4.89 -2.23
CA LEU A 378 2.44 -4.33 -1.01
C LEU A 378 2.14 -5.43 0.02
N ARG A 379 1.69 -6.59 -0.46
CA ARG A 379 1.47 -7.78 0.35
C ARG A 379 2.75 -8.21 1.07
N ASP A 380 3.86 -8.30 0.35
CA ASP A 380 5.11 -8.82 0.87
C ASP A 380 5.84 -7.82 1.78
N PHE A 381 5.59 -6.52 1.62
CA PHE A 381 6.09 -5.48 2.52
C PHE A 381 5.77 -5.78 4.00
N ALA A 382 4.61 -6.36 4.29
CA ALA A 382 4.25 -6.76 5.66
C ALA A 382 5.22 -7.80 6.23
N LYS A 383 5.70 -8.77 5.43
CA LYS A 383 6.69 -9.78 5.85
C LYS A 383 8.02 -9.12 6.20
N GLY A 384 8.48 -8.19 5.35
CA GLY A 384 9.70 -7.41 5.57
C GLY A 384 9.65 -6.59 6.85
N ALA A 385 8.55 -5.86 7.05
CA ALA A 385 8.33 -5.05 8.24
C ALA A 385 8.30 -5.88 9.54
N ILE A 386 7.65 -7.05 9.53
CA ILE A 386 7.63 -7.97 10.68
C ILE A 386 9.04 -8.43 11.02
N LYS A 387 9.80 -8.91 10.02
CA LYS A 387 11.18 -9.38 10.23
C LYS A 387 12.11 -8.25 10.71
N GLN A 388 11.97 -7.05 10.17
CA GLN A 388 12.81 -5.90 10.52
C GLN A 388 12.52 -5.40 11.93
N HIS A 389 11.25 -5.16 12.26
CA HIS A 389 10.88 -4.32 13.41
C HIS A 389 10.21 -5.06 14.57
N LEU A 390 9.63 -6.25 14.35
CA LEU A 390 8.94 -7.01 15.41
C LEU A 390 9.76 -8.12 16.10
N PRO A 391 11.05 -8.41 15.79
CA PRO A 391 11.71 -9.57 16.35
C PRO A 391 12.01 -9.39 17.86
N LYS A 392 11.97 -10.48 18.62
CA LYS A 392 12.36 -10.50 20.05
C LYS A 392 13.86 -10.35 20.29
N THR A 393 14.69 -10.72 19.31
CA THR A 393 16.15 -10.54 19.32
C THR A 393 16.64 -10.10 17.95
N LEU A 394 17.87 -9.56 17.87
CA LEU A 394 18.47 -9.14 16.59
C LEU A 394 18.89 -10.30 15.67
N ILE A 395 18.75 -11.55 16.12
CA ILE A 395 18.95 -12.75 15.30
C ILE A 395 17.86 -12.85 14.22
N ARG A 396 16.64 -12.39 14.52
CA ARG A 396 15.50 -12.35 13.59
C ARG A 396 15.16 -13.72 13.02
N ALA A 397 15.24 -14.75 13.86
CA ALA A 397 14.89 -16.11 13.51
C ALA A 397 13.37 -16.31 13.52
N GLU A 398 12.82 -16.73 12.39
CA GLU A 398 11.40 -17.08 12.28
C GLU A 398 11.02 -18.21 13.25
N ASN A 399 9.82 -18.13 13.81
CA ASN A 399 9.23 -19.00 14.83
C ASN A 399 9.98 -19.03 16.18
N ILE A 400 11.03 -18.23 16.33
CA ILE A 400 11.74 -17.97 17.59
C ILE A 400 11.49 -16.52 18.02
N ASP A 401 11.84 -15.58 17.15
CA ASP A 401 11.76 -14.14 17.41
C ASP A 401 10.43 -13.51 17.01
N PHE A 402 9.75 -14.09 16.02
CA PHE A 402 8.44 -13.70 15.49
C PHE A 402 7.87 -14.88 14.67
N ARG A 403 6.59 -14.87 14.33
CA ARG A 403 6.00 -15.77 13.31
C ARG A 403 5.71 -14.98 12.04
N MET A 404 5.81 -15.61 10.88
CA MET A 404 5.32 -14.98 9.64
C MET A 404 3.77 -14.91 9.63
N PRO A 405 3.19 -13.95 8.88
CA PRO A 405 1.75 -13.90 8.66
C PRO A 405 1.31 -15.07 7.76
N THR A 406 0.10 -15.55 7.97
CA THR A 406 -0.55 -16.53 7.05
C THR A 406 -1.04 -15.83 5.78
N GLU A 407 -1.33 -16.58 4.72
CA GLU A 407 -1.86 -16.01 3.46
C GLU A 407 -3.17 -15.22 3.67
N ALA A 408 -4.07 -15.71 4.54
CA ALA A 408 -5.31 -15.01 4.85
C ALA A 408 -5.06 -13.71 5.65
N GLU A 409 -4.04 -13.70 6.52
CA GLU A 409 -3.64 -12.47 7.23
C GLU A 409 -3.03 -11.46 6.27
N LEU A 410 -2.23 -11.90 5.30
CA LEU A 410 -1.68 -11.06 4.24
C LEU A 410 -2.78 -10.46 3.33
N ASP A 411 -3.77 -11.27 2.92
CA ASP A 411 -4.94 -10.80 2.15
C ASP A 411 -5.69 -9.69 2.92
N ALA A 412 -5.93 -9.90 4.22
CA ALA A 412 -6.65 -8.96 5.05
C ALA A 412 -5.86 -7.66 5.27
N LEU A 413 -4.56 -7.74 5.56
CA LEU A 413 -3.68 -6.58 5.71
C LEU A 413 -3.61 -5.77 4.40
N GLU A 414 -3.44 -6.44 3.27
CA GLU A 414 -3.43 -5.80 1.96
C GLU A 414 -4.76 -5.12 1.65
N ALA A 415 -5.89 -5.78 1.91
CA ALA A 415 -7.23 -5.19 1.75
C ALA A 415 -7.42 -3.94 2.61
N TYR A 416 -6.96 -3.95 3.86
CA TYR A 416 -7.02 -2.79 4.73
C TYR A 416 -6.18 -1.64 4.15
N MET A 417 -4.91 -1.88 3.81
CA MET A 417 -4.01 -0.85 3.27
C MET A 417 -4.50 -0.26 1.94
N LEU A 418 -5.01 -1.09 1.02
CA LEU A 418 -5.60 -0.63 -0.25
C LEU A 418 -6.91 0.14 -0.08
N SER A 419 -7.56 0.02 1.08
CA SER A 419 -8.80 0.73 1.39
C SER A 419 -8.60 2.09 2.07
N LEU A 420 -7.35 2.48 2.36
CA LEU A 420 -7.03 3.73 3.05
C LEU A 420 -6.98 4.94 2.11
N GLY A 421 -7.49 6.08 2.60
CA GLY A 421 -7.47 7.35 1.88
C GLY A 421 -8.39 7.39 0.66
N ARG A 422 -7.99 8.15 -0.36
CA ARG A 422 -8.74 8.35 -1.60
C ARG A 422 -8.69 7.14 -2.53
N SER A 423 -9.78 6.92 -3.25
CA SER A 423 -9.90 5.82 -4.23
C SER A 423 -9.38 6.15 -5.64
N GLU A 424 -9.14 7.43 -5.90
CA GLU A 424 -8.73 8.00 -7.18
C GLU A 424 -8.00 9.32 -6.95
N GLU A 425 -7.20 9.74 -7.92
CA GLU A 425 -6.51 11.03 -7.84
C GLU A 425 -7.48 12.20 -7.96
N ILE A 426 -7.18 13.29 -7.25
CA ILE A 426 -7.94 14.53 -7.39
C ILE A 426 -7.78 15.09 -8.81
N ASN A 427 -8.75 15.86 -9.29
CA ASN A 427 -8.61 16.55 -10.56
C ASN A 427 -8.37 18.04 -10.33
N LEU A 428 -7.09 18.43 -10.26
CA LEU A 428 -6.70 19.81 -10.01
C LEU A 428 -7.19 20.77 -11.11
N ALA A 429 -7.38 20.30 -12.34
CA ALA A 429 -7.87 21.12 -13.44
C ALA A 429 -9.34 21.57 -13.23
N ASN A 430 -10.09 20.85 -12.38
CA ASN A 430 -11.48 21.18 -12.04
C ASN A 430 -11.61 21.93 -10.71
N MET A 431 -10.50 22.31 -10.08
CA MET A 431 -10.49 23.00 -8.79
C MET A 431 -10.17 24.49 -8.97
N TYR A 432 -10.98 25.33 -8.33
CA TYR A 432 -10.74 26.77 -8.25
C TYR A 432 -10.73 27.23 -6.80
N PHE A 433 -9.56 27.62 -6.30
CA PHE A 433 -9.37 28.06 -4.93
C PHE A 433 -9.82 29.50 -4.76
N LYS A 434 -10.56 29.78 -3.69
CA LYS A 434 -11.13 31.11 -3.43
C LYS A 434 -10.09 32.15 -3.04
N SER A 435 -8.99 31.71 -2.42
CA SER A 435 -7.86 32.58 -2.11
C SER A 435 -6.99 32.77 -3.36
N PRO A 436 -6.75 34.01 -3.82
CA PRO A 436 -5.84 34.28 -4.92
C PRO A 436 -4.40 33.80 -4.66
N LEU A 437 -3.96 33.77 -3.40
CA LEU A 437 -2.63 33.28 -3.01
C LEU A 437 -2.50 31.78 -3.28
N VAL A 438 -3.52 31.02 -2.86
CA VAL A 438 -3.61 29.57 -3.06
C VAL A 438 -3.77 29.23 -4.54
N GLN A 439 -4.61 29.99 -5.25
CA GLN A 439 -4.81 29.82 -6.69
C GLN A 439 -3.51 30.07 -7.49
N ASN A 440 -2.69 31.04 -7.08
CA ASN A 440 -1.37 31.25 -7.66
C ASN A 440 -0.40 30.10 -7.34
N GLY A 441 -0.47 29.54 -6.12
CA GLY A 441 0.26 28.33 -5.75
C GLY A 441 -0.05 27.15 -6.67
N LEU A 442 -1.34 26.90 -6.94
CA LEU A 442 -1.79 25.88 -7.90
C LEU A 442 -1.20 26.14 -9.30
N PHE A 443 -1.19 27.39 -9.78
CA PHE A 443 -0.62 27.72 -11.09
C PHE A 443 0.89 27.39 -11.17
N LEU A 444 1.65 27.78 -10.15
CA LEU A 444 3.08 27.48 -10.06
C LEU A 444 3.36 25.98 -9.99
N PHE A 445 2.49 25.23 -9.30
CA PHE A 445 2.59 23.78 -9.14
C PHE A 445 2.26 23.02 -10.44
N ASN A 446 1.17 23.40 -11.12
CA ASN A 446 0.49 22.57 -12.14
C ASN A 446 1.14 22.60 -13.54
N THR A 447 2.45 22.81 -13.61
CA THR A 447 3.22 22.95 -14.84
C THR A 447 4.38 21.96 -14.82
N LYS A 448 4.71 21.39 -15.98
CA LYS A 448 5.67 20.26 -16.10
C LYS A 448 7.08 20.70 -16.52
N ASN A 449 7.18 21.80 -17.26
CA ASN A 449 8.44 22.30 -17.82
C ASN A 449 8.50 23.81 -17.72
N ASN A 450 9.73 24.33 -17.53
CA ASN A 450 9.98 25.75 -17.60
C ASN A 450 9.65 26.30 -19.01
N PRO A 451 8.87 27.39 -19.11
CA PRO A 451 8.66 28.06 -20.38
C PRO A 451 9.97 28.63 -20.92
N LYS A 452 10.04 28.78 -22.24
CA LYS A 452 11.21 29.30 -22.94
C LYS A 452 10.84 30.48 -23.82
N LEU A 453 11.77 31.43 -23.93
CA LEU A 453 11.72 32.46 -24.96
C LEU A 453 11.98 31.85 -26.34
N ALA A 454 11.71 32.62 -27.40
CA ALA A 454 11.92 32.19 -28.78
C ALA A 454 13.38 31.82 -29.10
N ASP A 455 14.34 32.39 -28.36
CA ASP A 455 15.78 32.08 -28.47
C ASP A 455 16.21 30.84 -27.66
N GLY A 456 15.27 30.19 -26.97
CA GLY A 456 15.51 29.01 -26.14
C GLY A 456 15.88 29.31 -24.68
N THR A 457 16.00 30.59 -24.29
CA THR A 457 16.28 31.00 -22.91
C THR A 457 15.18 30.54 -21.96
N VAL A 458 15.57 29.90 -20.85
CA VAL A 458 14.65 29.39 -19.83
C VAL A 458 14.14 30.54 -18.95
N LEU A 459 12.82 30.60 -18.75
CA LEU A 459 12.16 31.59 -17.90
C LEU A 459 11.89 31.01 -16.51
N PHE A 460 12.85 31.21 -15.61
CA PHE A 460 12.72 30.84 -14.20
C PHE A 460 11.69 31.68 -13.44
N GLY A 461 11.17 31.16 -12.32
CA GLY A 461 10.19 31.85 -11.48
C GLY A 461 8.78 31.89 -12.08
N THR A 462 8.49 31.09 -13.10
CA THR A 462 7.14 30.99 -13.71
C THR A 462 6.43 29.69 -13.34
N THR A 463 7.16 28.71 -12.83
CA THR A 463 6.71 27.36 -12.48
C THR A 463 7.67 26.71 -11.48
N GLY A 464 7.16 25.81 -10.65
CA GLY A 464 7.94 24.89 -9.82
C GLY A 464 8.20 23.52 -10.45
N ASN A 465 7.67 23.25 -11.65
CA ASN A 465 7.75 21.97 -12.39
C ASN A 465 7.16 20.74 -11.66
N CYS A 466 6.43 20.94 -10.57
CA CYS A 466 6.00 19.90 -9.63
C CYS A 466 5.12 18.83 -10.31
N ASN A 467 4.20 19.25 -11.18
CA ASN A 467 3.28 18.37 -11.91
C ASN A 467 4.00 17.35 -12.82
N GLY A 468 5.30 17.52 -13.10
CA GLY A 468 6.08 16.52 -13.83
C GLY A 468 6.11 15.17 -13.11
N CYS A 469 6.39 15.17 -11.81
CA CYS A 469 6.48 13.97 -10.97
C CYS A 469 5.27 13.78 -10.05
N HIS A 470 4.56 14.87 -9.71
CA HIS A 470 3.43 14.88 -8.79
C HIS A 470 2.14 15.31 -9.50
N SER A 471 1.70 14.54 -10.49
CA SER A 471 0.52 14.88 -11.27
C SER A 471 -0.73 14.88 -10.41
N ASN A 472 -1.51 15.94 -10.52
CA ASN A 472 -2.65 16.21 -9.63
C ASN A 472 -2.28 16.21 -8.13
N ALA A 473 -1.02 16.53 -7.79
CA ALA A 473 -0.46 16.38 -6.45
C ALA A 473 -0.45 14.93 -5.90
N GLY A 474 -0.74 13.93 -6.75
CA GLY A 474 -0.53 12.52 -6.43
C GLY A 474 0.94 12.12 -6.53
N GLY A 475 1.23 10.86 -6.25
CA GLY A 475 2.56 10.26 -6.40
C GLY A 475 2.79 9.66 -7.79
N ILE A 476 2.32 10.33 -8.85
CA ILE A 476 2.30 9.80 -10.22
C ILE A 476 2.78 10.81 -11.26
N SER A 477 3.44 10.33 -12.30
CA SER A 477 3.94 11.13 -13.41
C SER A 477 2.80 11.64 -14.30
N SER A 478 2.86 12.91 -14.72
CA SER A 478 1.88 13.50 -15.65
C SER A 478 1.96 12.93 -17.07
N THR A 479 2.92 12.04 -17.34
CA THR A 479 3.10 11.38 -18.63
C THR A 479 2.46 9.99 -18.63
N THR A 480 2.66 9.25 -17.54
CA THR A 480 2.40 7.82 -17.49
C THR A 480 1.29 7.44 -16.51
N ASN A 481 0.88 8.36 -15.63
CA ASN A 481 0.01 8.10 -14.48
C ASN A 481 0.50 6.94 -13.58
N ALA A 482 1.80 6.69 -13.60
CA ALA A 482 2.47 5.70 -12.76
C ALA A 482 3.52 6.41 -11.90
N ASN A 483 3.93 5.78 -10.80
CA ASN A 483 4.88 6.31 -9.84
C ASN A 483 6.28 6.38 -10.45
N PRO A 484 6.83 7.60 -10.65
CA PRO A 484 8.19 7.77 -11.07
C PRO A 484 9.16 7.59 -9.90
N THR A 485 10.32 6.96 -10.10
CA THR A 485 11.42 7.09 -9.12
C THR A 485 12.33 8.24 -9.51
N ARG A 486 12.81 9.02 -8.53
CA ARG A 486 13.65 10.20 -8.80
C ARG A 486 14.82 10.28 -7.81
N ASP A 487 15.99 10.62 -8.35
CA ASP A 487 17.11 11.14 -7.55
C ASP A 487 16.99 12.67 -7.54
N THR A 488 16.43 13.20 -6.45
CA THR A 488 16.23 14.64 -6.25
C THR A 488 17.43 15.32 -5.61
N GLY A 489 18.50 14.58 -5.27
CA GLY A 489 19.66 15.13 -4.58
C GLY A 489 19.46 15.45 -3.10
N VAL A 490 18.37 15.02 -2.46
CA VAL A 490 18.15 15.20 -0.99
C VAL A 490 19.33 14.67 -0.20
N GLU A 491 19.86 13.50 -0.58
CA GLU A 491 21.04 12.87 0.03
C GLU A 491 22.35 13.65 -0.16
N ARG A 492 22.31 14.75 -0.91
CA ARG A 492 23.45 15.62 -1.21
C ARG A 492 23.24 17.03 -0.68
N MET A 493 22.21 17.24 0.15
CA MET A 493 22.16 18.45 0.96
C MET A 493 23.40 18.52 1.83
N ARG A 494 24.01 19.71 1.88
CA ARG A 494 25.29 19.93 2.55
C ARG A 494 25.28 19.51 4.01
N ASP A 495 24.22 19.90 4.71
CA ASP A 495 24.06 19.66 6.13
C ASP A 495 22.79 18.82 6.35
N GLN A 496 22.96 17.51 6.46
CA GLN A 496 21.87 16.60 6.84
C GLN A 496 21.79 16.50 8.36
N LEU A 497 20.68 16.96 8.94
CA LEU A 497 20.56 17.15 10.40
C LEU A 497 20.76 15.85 11.20
N HIS A 498 20.29 14.71 10.69
CA HIS A 498 20.45 13.42 11.36
C HIS A 498 21.91 12.91 11.29
N HIS A 499 22.65 13.18 10.21
CA HIS A 499 24.09 12.91 10.15
C HIS A 499 24.91 13.86 11.04
N LEU A 500 24.45 15.10 11.25
CA LEU A 500 25.09 15.99 12.24
C LEU A 500 24.87 15.49 13.67
N ALA A 501 23.72 14.87 13.95
CA ALA A 501 23.41 14.26 15.23
C ALA A 501 24.17 12.94 15.47
N ASP A 502 24.41 12.17 14.40
CA ASP A 502 25.17 10.92 14.42
C ASP A 502 26.01 10.79 13.12
N PRO A 503 27.30 11.12 13.15
CA PRO A 503 28.16 11.10 11.97
C PRO A 503 28.45 9.71 11.41
N ASP A 504 28.19 8.64 12.18
CA ASP A 504 28.50 7.25 11.80
C ASP A 504 27.36 6.59 11.00
N LEU A 505 26.28 7.34 10.69
CA LEU A 505 25.18 6.86 9.88
C LEU A 505 25.63 6.57 8.44
N ALA A 506 25.11 5.49 7.87
CA ALA A 506 25.26 5.21 6.44
C ALA A 506 24.30 6.09 5.64
N TYR A 507 24.77 6.55 4.47
CA TYR A 507 23.92 7.26 3.51
C TYR A 507 22.99 6.30 2.80
N ASP A 508 21.79 6.76 2.48
CA ASP A 508 20.77 5.96 1.78
C ASP A 508 20.95 6.07 0.26
N GLY A 509 21.16 4.94 -0.41
CA GLY A 509 21.24 4.89 -1.86
C GLY A 509 19.89 4.65 -2.55
N GLY A 510 18.81 4.50 -1.78
CA GLY A 510 17.50 4.12 -2.30
C GLY A 510 17.41 2.61 -2.47
N PHE A 511 17.17 2.13 -3.70
CA PHE A 511 16.94 0.73 -4.07
C PHE A 511 18.16 -0.20 -3.89
N GLY A 512 18.76 -0.24 -2.69
CA GLY A 512 20.13 -0.68 -2.47
C GLY A 512 20.41 -2.18 -2.48
N GLN A 513 21.28 -2.62 -3.40
CA GLN A 513 21.93 -3.93 -3.41
C GLN A 513 23.41 -3.88 -3.79
N THR A 514 23.79 -2.87 -4.55
CA THR A 514 25.12 -2.68 -5.14
C THR A 514 25.86 -1.58 -4.40
N LEU A 515 27.12 -1.85 -4.05
CA LEU A 515 27.99 -0.87 -3.41
C LEU A 515 28.28 0.30 -4.35
N GLN A 516 28.11 1.52 -3.85
CA GLN A 516 28.39 2.78 -4.52
C GLN A 516 29.27 3.67 -3.61
N THR A 517 30.16 4.48 -4.19
CA THR A 517 31.16 5.27 -3.45
C THR A 517 31.16 6.77 -3.80
N ASP A 518 30.12 7.25 -4.48
CA ASP A 518 29.91 8.66 -4.84
C ASP A 518 28.64 9.24 -4.18
N CYS A 519 28.36 8.78 -2.96
CA CYS A 519 27.22 9.22 -2.16
C CYS A 519 27.60 10.41 -1.26
N GLY A 520 26.60 10.96 -0.58
CA GLY A 520 26.76 12.10 0.33
C GLY A 520 27.07 13.43 -0.37
N PRO A 521 27.13 14.53 0.39
CA PRO A 521 27.26 15.89 -0.15
C PRO A 521 28.58 16.16 -0.89
N ASN A 522 29.65 15.44 -0.54
CA ASN A 522 30.98 15.60 -1.14
C ASN A 522 31.32 14.51 -2.17
N PHE A 523 30.38 13.62 -2.51
CA PHE A 523 30.56 12.53 -3.48
C PHE A 523 31.71 11.57 -3.16
N ASN A 524 31.96 11.32 -1.88
CA ASN A 524 33.06 10.49 -1.38
C ASN A 524 32.59 9.48 -0.32
N GLU A 525 31.29 9.37 -0.09
CA GLU A 525 30.71 8.48 0.90
C GLU A 525 30.21 7.20 0.24
N THR A 526 30.12 6.16 1.07
CA THR A 526 29.61 4.85 0.64
C THR A 526 28.12 4.74 0.91
N CYS A 527 27.38 4.19 -0.05
CA CYS A 527 26.00 3.75 0.13
C CYS A 527 25.73 2.52 -0.74
N TYR A 528 24.55 1.90 -0.57
CA TYR A 528 24.09 0.83 -1.46
C TYR A 528 22.92 1.33 -2.29
N SER A 529 23.01 1.19 -3.61
CA SER A 529 21.97 1.58 -4.57
C SER A 529 21.64 0.41 -5.51
N ASP A 530 20.79 0.64 -6.50
CA ASP A 530 20.50 -0.35 -7.55
C ASP A 530 21.61 -0.45 -8.62
N GLY A 531 22.71 0.29 -8.45
CA GLY A 531 23.81 0.35 -9.42
C GLY A 531 23.47 1.14 -10.69
N SER A 532 22.32 1.81 -10.74
CA SER A 532 21.92 2.61 -11.88
C SER A 532 22.69 3.93 -11.96
N VAL A 533 22.91 4.42 -13.18
CA VAL A 533 23.66 5.64 -13.46
C VAL A 533 22.83 6.67 -14.22
N ALA A 534 23.09 7.95 -13.94
CA ALA A 534 22.46 9.07 -14.60
C ALA A 534 22.77 9.08 -16.10
N PRO A 535 21.77 9.23 -16.99
CA PRO A 535 22.02 9.42 -18.41
C PRO A 535 22.93 10.62 -18.71
N ALA A 536 23.72 10.53 -19.78
CA ALA A 536 24.65 11.60 -20.14
C ALA A 536 23.92 12.92 -20.42
N GLY A 537 24.28 13.97 -19.68
CA GLY A 537 23.70 15.31 -19.81
C GLY A 537 22.40 15.53 -19.03
N THR A 538 22.04 14.63 -18.11
CA THR A 538 20.90 14.81 -17.19
C THR A 538 21.36 15.08 -15.77
N THR A 539 22.56 15.61 -15.56
CA THR A 539 23.06 16.04 -14.25
C THR A 539 24.23 17.00 -14.45
N THR A 540 24.47 17.88 -13.48
CA THR A 540 25.65 18.75 -13.45
C THR A 540 26.64 18.33 -12.36
N ARG A 541 26.56 17.08 -11.87
CA ARG A 541 27.52 16.49 -10.94
C ARG A 541 28.94 16.47 -11.53
N PRO A 542 29.99 16.44 -10.69
CA PRO A 542 31.36 16.32 -11.17
C PRO A 542 31.56 15.02 -11.98
N ALA A 543 32.53 15.04 -12.90
CA ALA A 543 32.80 13.89 -13.78
C ALA A 543 33.15 12.63 -12.97
N GLY A 544 32.57 11.49 -13.34
CA GLY A 544 32.78 10.22 -12.63
C GLY A 544 31.79 9.94 -11.51
N HIS A 545 30.95 10.92 -11.13
CA HIS A 545 29.96 10.78 -10.06
C HIS A 545 28.54 10.66 -10.66
N HIS A 546 28.28 9.51 -11.27
CA HIS A 546 27.06 9.25 -12.05
C HIS A 546 26.09 8.32 -11.34
N GLY A 547 26.43 7.75 -10.18
CA GLY A 547 25.53 6.87 -9.44
C GLY A 547 24.23 7.57 -9.03
N LEU A 548 23.11 6.85 -9.11
CA LEU A 548 21.80 7.36 -8.77
C LEU A 548 21.38 6.94 -7.35
N ASN A 549 20.79 7.87 -6.61
CA ASN A 549 20.14 7.61 -5.33
C ASN A 549 18.64 7.89 -5.51
N ARG A 550 17.89 6.88 -5.97
CA ARG A 550 16.49 7.07 -6.41
C ARG A 550 15.51 6.59 -5.37
N PHE A 551 14.40 7.31 -5.25
CA PHE A 551 13.29 6.97 -4.36
C PHE A 551 11.96 7.07 -5.10
N ASN A 552 10.97 6.31 -4.66
CA ASN A 552 9.58 6.42 -5.08
C ASN A 552 9.05 7.83 -4.79
N THR A 553 8.20 8.33 -5.67
CA THR A 553 7.58 9.65 -5.48
C THR A 553 6.35 9.54 -4.57
N PRO A 554 6.30 10.24 -3.43
CA PRO A 554 5.15 10.19 -2.53
C PRO A 554 3.97 11.04 -3.04
N SER A 555 2.76 10.74 -2.55
CA SER A 555 1.59 11.61 -2.67
C SER A 555 1.86 12.93 -1.93
N LEU A 556 1.39 14.06 -2.48
CA LEU A 556 1.46 15.36 -1.82
C LEU A 556 0.11 15.86 -1.30
N ILE A 557 -0.96 15.07 -1.48
CA ILE A 557 -2.31 15.45 -1.04
C ILE A 557 -2.36 15.55 0.49
N GLU A 558 -1.67 14.66 1.18
CA GLU A 558 -1.58 14.57 2.64
C GLU A 558 -0.26 15.14 3.19
N ALA A 559 0.50 15.89 2.38
CA ALA A 559 1.86 16.29 2.73
C ALA A 559 1.93 17.18 3.98
N ALA A 560 0.98 18.09 4.19
CA ALA A 560 1.06 19.05 5.27
C ALA A 560 0.95 18.40 6.67
N ASP A 561 0.30 17.23 6.78
CA ASP A 561 0.17 16.48 8.04
C ASP A 561 1.17 15.34 8.23
N THR A 562 2.11 15.19 7.29
CA THR A 562 3.06 14.07 7.27
C THR A 562 4.50 14.52 7.45
N ALA A 563 4.68 15.74 7.97
CA ALA A 563 5.98 16.26 8.38
C ALA A 563 6.61 15.36 9.49
N PRO A 564 7.95 15.30 9.60
CA PRO A 564 8.95 15.95 8.73
C PRO A 564 9.05 15.28 7.33
N PHE A 565 9.87 15.82 6.43
CA PHE A 565 9.80 15.51 5.00
C PHE A 565 11.03 14.79 4.45
N PHE A 566 10.81 14.16 3.29
CA PHE A 566 11.71 13.21 2.63
C PHE A 566 11.86 11.89 3.38
N HIS A 567 12.55 10.94 2.76
CA HIS A 567 12.71 9.60 3.31
C HIS A 567 13.48 9.55 4.62
N ASN A 568 14.25 10.59 4.95
CA ASN A 568 15.09 10.69 6.13
C ASN A 568 14.77 11.93 6.99
N ASN A 569 13.57 12.51 6.86
CA ASN A 569 13.11 13.63 7.69
C ASN A 569 14.09 14.81 7.74
N SER A 570 14.77 15.08 6.62
CA SER A 570 15.87 16.06 6.56
C SER A 570 15.41 17.51 6.64
N VAL A 571 14.13 17.80 6.39
CA VAL A 571 13.54 19.13 6.56
C VAL A 571 12.22 19.03 7.33
N THR A 572 11.83 20.08 8.03
CA THR A 572 10.78 20.00 9.06
C THR A 572 9.48 20.67 8.68
N THR A 573 9.51 21.61 7.73
CA THR A 573 8.33 22.34 7.28
C THR A 573 8.05 22.13 5.80
N LEU A 574 6.78 22.31 5.43
CA LEU A 574 6.35 22.18 4.04
C LEU A 574 7.00 23.26 3.17
N GLU A 575 7.15 24.47 3.73
CA GLU A 575 7.81 25.61 3.09
C GLU A 575 9.29 25.32 2.80
N GLU A 576 10.03 24.71 3.74
CA GLU A 576 11.41 24.25 3.51
C GLU A 576 11.48 23.17 2.42
N THR A 577 10.52 22.25 2.39
CA THR A 577 10.42 21.21 1.36
C THR A 577 10.21 21.79 -0.02
N VAL A 578 9.34 22.80 -0.16
CA VAL A 578 9.15 23.51 -1.44
C VAL A 578 10.40 24.30 -1.81
N ALA A 579 11.06 24.95 -0.84
CA ALA A 579 12.29 25.70 -1.07
C ALA A 579 13.46 24.79 -1.51
N PHE A 580 13.52 23.55 -1.04
CA PHE A 580 14.54 22.57 -1.43
C PHE A 580 14.61 22.37 -2.95
N TYR A 581 13.48 22.41 -3.66
CA TYR A 581 13.46 22.27 -5.12
C TYR A 581 14.05 23.48 -5.88
N SER A 582 14.47 24.54 -5.18
CA SER A 582 15.26 25.64 -5.73
C SER A 582 16.74 25.61 -5.30
N SER A 583 17.16 24.59 -4.55
CA SER A 583 18.52 24.44 -4.02
C SER A 583 19.51 23.90 -5.07
N ASP A 584 20.80 24.06 -4.80
CA ASP A 584 21.87 23.47 -5.63
C ASP A 584 21.85 21.94 -5.60
N ALA A 585 21.46 21.34 -4.46
CA ALA A 585 21.35 19.90 -4.31
C ALA A 585 20.33 19.33 -5.31
N PHE A 586 19.14 19.95 -5.41
CA PHE A 586 18.16 19.58 -6.43
C PHE A 586 18.60 19.95 -7.84
N ASN A 587 19.03 21.20 -8.06
CA ASN A 587 19.32 21.72 -9.40
C ASN A 587 20.52 21.06 -10.09
N SER A 588 21.39 20.38 -9.34
CA SER A 588 22.47 19.54 -9.87
C SER A 588 22.09 18.06 -10.05
N SER A 589 20.97 17.64 -9.46
CA SER A 589 20.49 16.27 -9.47
C SER A 589 19.86 15.85 -10.81
N PRO A 590 19.78 14.54 -11.08
CA PRO A 590 19.00 13.98 -12.18
C PRO A 590 17.53 14.38 -12.22
N GLY A 591 16.90 14.58 -11.06
CA GLY A 591 15.51 15.02 -10.97
C GLY A 591 15.25 16.40 -11.58
N ALA A 592 16.28 17.24 -11.73
CA ALA A 592 16.18 18.55 -12.39
C ALA A 592 16.23 18.49 -13.92
N PHE A 593 16.21 17.29 -14.51
CA PHE A 593 16.25 17.08 -15.96
C PHE A 593 15.25 16.01 -16.40
N THR A 594 14.80 16.11 -17.65
CA THR A 594 14.08 15.00 -18.32
C THR A 594 15.06 14.08 -19.03
N SER A 595 14.62 12.91 -19.48
CA SER A 595 15.43 12.03 -20.32
C SER A 595 15.79 12.61 -21.69
N SER A 596 15.02 13.58 -22.18
CA SER A 596 15.38 14.38 -23.37
C SER A 596 16.31 15.54 -23.04
N LYS A 597 16.86 15.60 -21.81
CA LYS A 597 17.77 16.64 -21.30
C LYS A 597 17.11 18.02 -21.18
N ALA A 598 15.78 18.09 -21.28
CA ALA A 598 15.05 19.33 -21.00
C ALA A 598 15.23 19.73 -19.54
N ASN A 599 15.45 21.03 -19.31
CA ASN A 599 15.69 21.62 -18.00
C ASN A 599 14.39 21.71 -17.17
N ARG A 600 14.44 21.16 -15.97
CA ARG A 600 13.42 21.26 -14.90
C ARG A 600 13.99 21.85 -13.61
N GLN A 601 15.10 22.57 -13.70
CA GLN A 601 15.67 23.27 -12.54
C GLN A 601 14.61 24.21 -11.97
N GLY A 602 14.49 24.20 -10.65
CA GLY A 602 13.58 25.05 -9.90
C GLY A 602 14.27 26.34 -9.49
N LYS A 603 13.52 27.43 -9.54
CA LYS A 603 13.93 28.73 -9.02
C LYS A 603 12.69 29.51 -8.65
N LEU A 604 12.16 29.22 -7.47
CA LEU A 604 11.06 29.94 -6.84
C LEU A 604 11.64 30.92 -5.81
N ASP A 605 11.12 32.14 -5.77
CA ASP A 605 11.41 33.06 -4.67
C ASP A 605 10.57 32.71 -3.42
N SER A 606 10.87 33.35 -2.29
CA SER A 606 10.19 33.08 -1.02
C SER A 606 8.66 33.26 -1.09
N SER A 607 8.16 34.23 -1.85
CA SER A 607 6.71 34.45 -1.97
C SER A 607 6.03 33.33 -2.76
N GLN A 608 6.73 32.79 -3.76
CA GLN A 608 6.27 31.67 -4.58
C GLN A 608 6.32 30.35 -3.80
N VAL A 609 7.36 30.15 -2.99
CA VAL A 609 7.46 29.03 -2.05
C VAL A 609 6.25 29.00 -1.12
N ILE A 610 5.93 30.14 -0.49
CA ILE A 610 4.75 30.26 0.38
C ILE A 610 3.47 29.98 -0.41
N ALA A 611 3.30 30.51 -1.62
CA ALA A 611 2.10 30.27 -2.42
C ALA A 611 1.88 28.78 -2.71
N VAL A 612 2.93 28.04 -3.10
CA VAL A 612 2.86 26.59 -3.35
C VAL A 612 2.57 25.82 -2.05
N ALA A 613 3.23 26.18 -0.95
CA ALA A 613 2.96 25.55 0.36
C ALA A 613 1.51 25.77 0.81
N LEU A 614 0.95 26.98 0.63
CA LEU A 614 -0.45 27.26 0.91
C LEU A 614 -1.40 26.44 0.03
N PHE A 615 -1.04 26.19 -1.23
CA PHE A 615 -1.78 25.26 -2.10
C PHE A 615 -1.77 23.83 -1.56
N LEU A 616 -0.61 23.29 -1.20
CA LEU A 616 -0.48 21.95 -0.64
C LEU A 616 -1.23 21.79 0.70
N ARG A 617 -1.14 22.78 1.59
CA ARG A 617 -1.95 22.84 2.83
C ARG A 617 -3.45 22.83 2.51
N SER A 618 -3.88 23.56 1.48
CA SER A 618 -5.29 23.65 1.11
C SER A 618 -5.86 22.31 0.61
N ILE A 619 -5.12 21.56 -0.22
CA ILE A 619 -5.58 20.22 -0.65
C ILE A 619 -5.58 19.21 0.50
N ASN A 620 -4.64 19.33 1.44
CA ASN A 620 -4.60 18.48 2.63
C ASN A 620 -5.81 18.71 3.53
N VAL A 621 -6.17 19.97 3.79
CA VAL A 621 -7.38 20.31 4.57
C VAL A 621 -8.63 19.72 3.91
N LEU A 622 -8.70 19.74 2.59
CA LEU A 622 -9.83 19.15 1.85
C LEU A 622 -9.88 17.62 2.00
N GLU A 623 -8.73 16.94 2.02
CA GLU A 623 -8.66 15.49 2.26
C GLU A 623 -9.04 15.14 3.69
N ASN A 624 -8.56 15.90 4.69
CA ASN A 624 -8.94 15.72 6.08
C ASN A 624 -10.45 15.91 6.30
N ILE A 625 -11.05 16.94 5.67
CA ILE A 625 -12.51 17.14 5.68
C ILE A 625 -13.24 15.93 5.08
N ARG A 626 -12.75 15.42 3.94
CA ARG A 626 -13.35 14.26 3.26
C ARG A 626 -13.30 13.02 4.14
N SER A 627 -12.13 12.71 4.70
CA SER A 627 -11.90 11.55 5.55
C SER A 627 -12.72 11.63 6.85
N SER A 628 -12.66 12.77 7.55
CA SER A 628 -13.45 13.04 8.75
C SER A 628 -14.96 12.90 8.52
N ASN A 629 -15.49 13.47 7.43
CA ASN A 629 -16.91 13.33 7.07
C ASN A 629 -17.31 11.86 6.85
N LEU A 630 -16.45 11.08 6.19
CA LEU A 630 -16.69 9.65 5.97
C LEU A 630 -16.71 8.89 7.30
N LEU A 631 -15.83 9.22 8.24
CA LEU A 631 -15.77 8.61 9.57
C LEU A 631 -16.98 8.98 10.42
N ASP A 632 -17.45 10.23 10.38
CA ASP A 632 -18.71 10.61 11.06
C ASP A 632 -19.90 9.82 10.54
N GLN A 633 -20.01 9.67 9.21
CA GLN A 633 -21.08 8.87 8.59
C GLN A 633 -21.01 7.40 9.04
N LYS A 634 -19.80 6.82 9.08
CA LYS A 634 -19.57 5.47 9.63
C LYS A 634 -19.96 5.41 11.12
N ALA A 635 -19.56 6.39 11.92
CA ALA A 635 -19.85 6.44 13.36
C ALA A 635 -21.36 6.55 13.64
N MET A 636 -22.13 7.20 12.76
CA MET A 636 -23.59 7.26 12.79
C MET A 636 -24.26 5.92 12.43
N ALA A 637 -23.62 5.10 11.59
CA ALA A 637 -24.10 3.77 11.23
C ALA A 637 -23.75 2.69 12.26
N LEU A 638 -22.74 2.94 13.11
CA LEU A 638 -22.28 2.05 14.16
C LEU A 638 -22.98 2.32 15.50
N SER A 639 -22.82 1.38 16.45
CA SER A 639 -23.34 1.50 17.80
C SER A 639 -22.24 1.39 18.86
N GLY A 640 -22.59 1.60 20.13
CA GLY A 640 -21.73 1.25 21.26
C GLY A 640 -20.33 1.86 21.24
N ASP A 641 -19.33 1.03 21.52
CA ASP A 641 -17.91 1.42 21.53
C ASP A 641 -17.35 1.65 20.14
N GLN A 642 -17.80 0.92 19.12
CA GLN A 642 -17.31 1.07 17.76
C GLN A 642 -17.66 2.45 17.19
N SER A 643 -18.89 2.92 17.42
CA SER A 643 -19.30 4.30 17.07
C SER A 643 -18.35 5.34 17.69
N VAL A 644 -17.99 5.19 18.96
CA VAL A 644 -17.09 6.13 19.65
C VAL A 644 -15.65 6.00 19.15
N LYS A 645 -15.16 4.79 18.90
CA LYS A 645 -13.82 4.57 18.31
C LYS A 645 -13.71 5.24 16.94
N THR A 646 -14.71 5.07 16.06
CA THR A 646 -14.75 5.71 14.74
C THR A 646 -14.83 7.22 14.85
N LEU A 647 -15.66 7.75 15.76
CA LEU A 647 -15.78 9.19 15.98
C LEU A 647 -14.47 9.81 16.49
N LYS A 648 -13.67 9.09 17.28
CA LYS A 648 -12.34 9.57 17.70
C LYS A 648 -11.37 9.72 16.54
N LEU A 649 -11.47 8.85 15.52
CA LEU A 649 -10.70 9.02 14.28
C LEU A 649 -11.20 10.24 13.49
N ALA A 650 -12.52 10.44 13.39
CA ALA A 650 -13.09 11.65 12.76
C ALA A 650 -12.60 12.94 13.42
N ILE A 651 -12.54 12.93 14.76
CA ILE A 651 -12.00 14.03 15.57
C ILE A 651 -10.53 14.30 15.27
N ALA A 652 -9.71 13.25 15.12
CA ALA A 652 -8.30 13.39 14.75
C ALA A 652 -8.18 14.09 13.38
N ASP A 653 -8.88 13.59 12.36
CA ASP A 653 -8.87 14.20 11.03
C ASP A 653 -9.39 15.66 11.03
N THR A 654 -10.43 15.98 11.82
CA THR A 654 -10.89 17.37 11.97
C THR A 654 -9.85 18.25 12.65
N GLN A 655 -9.15 17.72 13.65
CA GLN A 655 -8.07 18.41 14.35
C GLN A 655 -6.88 18.65 13.43
N ASP A 656 -6.49 17.67 12.60
CA ASP A 656 -5.45 17.82 11.59
C ASP A 656 -5.81 18.95 10.60
N ALA A 657 -7.05 18.97 10.08
CA ALA A 657 -7.52 20.08 9.23
C ALA A 657 -7.38 21.47 9.88
N ILE A 658 -7.59 21.56 11.19
CA ILE A 658 -7.44 22.79 11.97
C ILE A 658 -5.96 23.16 12.10
N ASP A 659 -5.11 22.19 12.39
CA ASP A 659 -3.69 22.41 12.63
C ASP A 659 -2.95 22.77 11.34
N VAL A 660 -3.25 22.13 10.20
CA VAL A 660 -2.72 22.52 8.88
C VAL A 660 -2.97 23.99 8.57
N LEU A 661 -4.18 24.51 8.86
CA LEU A 661 -4.53 25.91 8.63
C LEU A 661 -3.85 26.86 9.63
N LYS A 662 -3.59 26.43 10.86
CA LYS A 662 -2.94 27.23 11.91
C LYS A 662 -1.43 27.32 11.74
N GLU A 663 -0.80 26.25 11.28
CA GLU A 663 0.64 26.18 11.06
C GLU A 663 1.09 26.96 9.82
N ALA A 664 0.17 27.24 8.90
CA ALA A 664 0.44 28.15 7.79
C ALA A 664 0.89 29.51 8.33
N VAL A 665 2.00 30.03 7.80
CA VAL A 665 2.50 31.38 8.14
C VAL A 665 1.42 32.46 7.95
N ILE A 666 0.56 32.26 6.96
CA ILE A 666 -0.64 33.04 6.70
C ILE A 666 -1.78 32.05 6.51
N ASN A 667 -2.83 32.11 7.35
CA ASN A 667 -4.05 31.34 7.10
C ASN A 667 -4.90 32.04 6.01
N PRO A 668 -5.08 31.45 4.82
CA PRO A 668 -5.88 32.05 3.76
C PRO A 668 -7.40 31.92 3.97
N TYR A 669 -7.84 31.15 4.97
CA TYR A 669 -9.24 30.80 5.21
C TYR A 669 -9.64 30.88 6.70
N PRO A 670 -9.61 32.07 7.33
CA PRO A 670 -9.98 32.22 8.74
C PRO A 670 -11.42 31.76 9.05
N ASP A 671 -12.38 32.02 8.15
CA ASP A 671 -13.77 31.60 8.34
C ASP A 671 -13.92 30.08 8.23
N ALA A 672 -13.16 29.42 7.35
CA ALA A 672 -13.16 27.96 7.24
C ALA A 672 -12.59 27.33 8.52
N LEU A 673 -11.54 27.92 9.09
CA LEU A 673 -10.97 27.50 10.37
C LEU A 673 -12.00 27.60 11.52
N ASP A 674 -12.77 28.69 11.60
CA ASP A 674 -13.86 28.82 12.58
C ASP A 674 -14.92 27.71 12.42
N LYS A 675 -15.32 27.39 11.18
CA LYS A 675 -16.24 26.27 10.92
C LYS A 675 -15.68 24.93 11.36
N LEU A 676 -14.40 24.66 11.11
CA LEU A 676 -13.75 23.42 11.53
C LEU A 676 -13.67 23.31 13.07
N GLN A 677 -13.35 24.40 13.76
CA GLN A 677 -13.34 24.43 15.23
C GLN A 677 -14.72 24.17 15.83
N GLN A 678 -15.78 24.70 15.22
CA GLN A 678 -17.16 24.39 15.62
C GLN A 678 -17.53 22.93 15.33
N ALA A 679 -17.08 22.37 14.19
CA ALA A 679 -17.30 20.97 13.87
C ALA A 679 -16.65 20.05 14.92
N LEU A 680 -15.37 20.31 15.25
CA LEU A 680 -14.62 19.60 16.28
C LEU A 680 -15.34 19.63 17.64
N TYR A 681 -15.90 20.79 18.01
CA TYR A 681 -16.70 20.90 19.23
C TYR A 681 -17.89 19.94 19.23
N TYR A 682 -18.66 19.90 18.13
CA TYR A 682 -19.82 18.99 18.02
C TYR A 682 -19.42 17.52 18.06
N GLU A 683 -18.36 17.13 17.36
CA GLU A 683 -17.82 15.76 17.38
C GLU A 683 -17.37 15.37 18.79
N THR A 684 -16.66 16.26 19.47
CA THR A 684 -16.19 16.03 20.85
C THR A 684 -17.37 15.80 21.79
N GLN A 685 -18.42 16.61 21.71
CA GLN A 685 -19.65 16.40 22.49
C GLN A 685 -20.32 15.06 22.14
N ALA A 686 -20.32 14.68 20.86
CA ALA A 686 -20.87 13.41 20.41
C ALA A 686 -20.09 12.19 20.92
N THR A 687 -18.90 12.31 21.50
CA THR A 687 -18.21 11.17 22.15
C THR A 687 -18.91 10.71 23.43
N ASN A 688 -19.65 11.60 24.10
CA ASN A 688 -20.41 11.24 25.29
C ASN A 688 -21.64 10.40 24.90
N LYS A 689 -21.59 9.10 25.24
CA LYS A 689 -22.67 8.15 24.95
C LYS A 689 -24.01 8.50 25.58
N LEU A 690 -24.01 9.30 26.66
CA LEU A 690 -25.22 9.73 27.38
C LEU A 690 -25.86 10.99 26.77
N TYR A 691 -25.19 11.64 25.83
CA TYR A 691 -25.71 12.88 25.24
C TYR A 691 -26.92 12.55 24.33
N PRO A 692 -28.07 13.22 24.50
CA PRO A 692 -29.22 12.99 23.63
C PRO A 692 -28.92 13.49 22.20
N ASN A 693 -29.40 12.78 21.17
CA ASN A 693 -29.25 13.16 19.77
C ASN A 693 -27.79 13.26 19.27
N ARG A 694 -26.90 12.35 19.67
CA ARG A 694 -25.50 12.27 19.16
C ARG A 694 -25.41 12.37 17.63
N THR A 695 -26.33 11.70 16.93
CA THR A 695 -26.43 11.75 15.47
C THR A 695 -26.62 13.16 14.91
N THR A 696 -27.40 14.01 15.58
CA THR A 696 -27.60 15.41 15.18
C THR A 696 -26.31 16.22 15.33
N LEU A 697 -25.52 15.96 16.39
CA LEU A 697 -24.22 16.62 16.57
C LEU A 697 -23.25 16.27 15.44
N MET A 698 -23.12 14.97 15.10
CA MET A 698 -22.29 14.51 13.98
C MET A 698 -22.77 15.11 12.65
N GLN A 699 -24.08 15.17 12.41
CA GLN A 699 -24.62 15.82 11.21
C GLN A 699 -24.29 17.33 11.15
N ASN A 700 -24.32 18.02 12.29
CA ASN A 700 -23.92 19.43 12.37
C ASN A 700 -22.43 19.61 12.07
N ALA A 701 -21.57 18.72 12.57
CA ALA A 701 -20.14 18.72 12.27
C ALA A 701 -19.88 18.53 10.77
N ILE A 702 -20.53 17.55 10.13
CA ILE A 702 -20.46 17.33 8.67
C ILE A 702 -20.88 18.60 7.91
N ASN A 703 -21.99 19.23 8.31
CA ASN A 703 -22.48 20.44 7.64
C ASN A 703 -21.48 21.60 7.73
N LEU A 704 -20.84 21.79 8.88
CA LEU A 704 -19.83 22.82 9.09
C LEU A 704 -18.56 22.54 8.28
N LYS A 705 -18.09 21.30 8.26
CA LYS A 705 -16.96 20.86 7.42
C LYS A 705 -17.23 21.08 5.93
N ASN A 706 -18.45 20.81 5.47
CA ASN A 706 -18.85 21.09 4.09
C ASN A 706 -18.89 22.60 3.79
N GLN A 707 -19.31 23.44 4.74
CA GLN A 707 -19.22 24.89 4.60
C GLN A 707 -17.77 25.36 4.51
N ALA A 708 -16.88 24.83 5.36
CA ALA A 708 -15.44 25.10 5.32
C ALA A 708 -14.86 24.74 3.94
N ARG A 709 -15.18 23.55 3.41
CA ARG A 709 -14.78 23.12 2.07
C ARG A 709 -15.21 24.14 0.99
N SER A 710 -16.46 24.58 1.02
CA SER A 710 -16.98 25.56 0.05
C SER A 710 -16.35 26.95 0.15
N MET A 711 -15.80 27.31 1.32
CA MET A 711 -15.03 28.54 1.51
C MET A 711 -13.61 28.41 0.94
N ILE A 712 -13.05 27.21 0.89
CA ILE A 712 -11.69 26.94 0.38
C ILE A 712 -11.68 26.86 -1.16
N VAL A 713 -12.58 26.05 -1.72
CA VAL A 713 -12.56 25.68 -3.15
C VAL A 713 -13.97 25.58 -3.75
N SER A 714 -14.07 25.90 -5.04
CA SER A 714 -15.21 25.54 -5.90
C SER A 714 -14.78 24.54 -6.97
N GLY A 715 -15.67 23.60 -7.30
CA GLY A 715 -15.31 22.45 -8.12
C GLY A 715 -14.45 21.44 -7.34
N GLY A 716 -13.83 20.53 -8.08
CA GLY A 716 -13.09 19.39 -7.51
C GLY A 716 -14.01 18.26 -7.11
#